data_AF-A0A2D3L5Y6-F1
#
_entry.id   AF-A0A2D3L5Y6-F1
#
_cell.length_a   1.000
_cell.length_b   1.000
_cell.length_c   1.000
_cell.angle_alpha   90.00
_cell.angle_beta   90.00
_cell.angle_gamma   90.00
#
_symmetry.space_group_name_H-M   'P 1'
#
loop_
_entity.id
_entity.type
_entity.pdbx_description
1 polymer ?
#
loop_
_entity_poly.entity_id
_entity_poly.type
_entity_poly.pdbx_seq_one_letter_code
_entity_poly.pdbx_strand_id
1 'polypeptide(L)'
;MCIRNYQGKNGSNYSLKINVINATILSKSLTRLKEIKMDLLQSAIRTLFYDVNIERIFQDIKNDSCTFLKCDFASLSAWTTQTFTRSELALLQSYVVQNTIGMMPKWHHSMQLLDPFINICLDKNNVNLPIVKFDKLQYWRSLSLLLGEDLLTTFFLASKTSKNNPITSYDWPNIIGHNEEKINNVLTESLCDVHAHLKASADIFELTWLDFMNFVINRDESYRSVQNLADVNLQSKRDEKTCSFRKMIQIAAILRMHIYEILYKKKLAKNNNFIKNIIYDDKLRTSYLTELQSKILLYRNSNYQKYDYASTKSLSSNIYSIHQGERKLLYEYFLNYLQDIPKIVKIADWMFLYISLKIRIRKEFVQTNPLYGFENFKIYESRKSRYCGRYEELYPLYAVQSSIREKTRDYFEARVTPGGIPNIRLECSLDHKSKRSDINTNSLTFIVHFIKQNEKKIHKNNFGMRFDFKQDYVTQLFKVLDDAEKRRTARSPFNYVEKRRIGHSMFVPPYKIVGIDAAGEEIECPPAVFGHIYRYARAAGLKNLTYHVGEDFYDIADGLKNINDSIRFLGLNNGSRLGHAIAIGAKPFSYYENRGYQIIMSKQRMLDVLVWVLATCRIAQIRMSSDFEKQLTDKSKELYKEIGYSIPYDEKKYYQSMLLRSDDIIPKVEKSLWDKTSLCLDDQCVEARKEQDVEKLCTIYLSNKDIWNEGNVVDMFIYHKDISSIVEQIQNYMMAIIVKKKIAIESNPSSNVKIGPIDGYNSHPCFYFLSNGINVSVNTDDKGIFATSLPNEYSLIANAYCQNGHTVTEAALLIGRLKTNAHKQRFKV
;
A
#
# COMPACT_ATOMS: atom_id res chain seq x y z
N MET A 1 38.64 -43.43 22.37
CA MET A 1 39.29 -43.85 23.64
C MET A 1 38.25 -43.77 24.75
N CYS A 2 37.96 -44.90 25.39
CA CYS A 2 37.03 -45.05 26.52
C CYS A 2 37.44 -44.23 27.75
N ILE A 3 36.49 -43.87 28.62
CA ILE A 3 36.40 -44.34 30.03
C ILE A 3 35.24 -43.67 30.81
N ARG A 4 34.32 -44.56 31.24
CA ARG A 4 33.62 -44.73 32.54
C ARG A 4 32.69 -43.67 33.16
N ASN A 5 31.48 -44.18 33.42
CA ASN A 5 30.54 -43.81 34.48
C ASN A 5 31.16 -43.79 35.89
N TYR A 6 30.80 -42.77 36.68
CA TYR A 6 30.79 -42.82 38.13
C TYR A 6 29.46 -42.25 38.64
N GLN A 7 28.65 -43.10 39.28
CA GLN A 7 27.57 -42.67 40.16
C GLN A 7 28.15 -42.42 41.55
N GLY A 8 27.79 -41.29 42.15
CA GLY A 8 28.09 -40.96 43.54
C GLY A 8 27.15 -39.87 44.05
N LYS A 9 26.30 -40.23 45.01
CA LYS A 9 25.38 -39.35 45.75
C LYS A 9 26.16 -38.26 46.49
N ASN A 10 25.68 -37.02 46.44
CA ASN A 10 25.59 -36.13 47.61
C ASN A 10 24.64 -34.96 47.32
N GLY A 11 23.67 -34.81 48.21
CA GLY A 11 22.62 -33.80 48.15
C GLY A 11 23.06 -32.44 48.70
N SER A 12 22.17 -31.47 48.48
CA SER A 12 22.07 -30.14 49.10
C SER A 12 23.25 -29.18 48.89
N ASN A 13 23.17 -28.38 47.81
CA ASN A 13 23.44 -26.91 47.81
C ASN A 13 23.42 -26.25 46.40
N TYR A 14 22.69 -26.81 45.43
CA TYR A 14 22.70 -26.33 44.04
C TYR A 14 21.57 -25.35 43.63
N SER A 15 20.65 -24.96 44.52
CA SER A 15 19.49 -24.13 44.11
C SER A 15 19.77 -22.62 44.00
N LEU A 16 20.88 -22.12 44.56
CA LEU A 16 21.21 -20.68 44.54
C LEU A 16 22.22 -20.27 43.44
N LYS A 17 22.99 -21.22 42.87
CA LYS A 17 23.94 -20.92 41.78
C LYS A 17 23.33 -20.97 40.37
N ILE A 18 22.19 -21.65 40.18
CA ILE A 18 21.55 -21.80 38.86
C ILE A 18 20.88 -20.50 38.40
N ASN A 19 20.32 -19.70 39.31
CA ASN A 19 19.67 -18.43 38.95
C ASN A 19 20.67 -17.33 38.51
N VAL A 20 21.88 -17.32 39.07
CA VAL A 20 22.93 -16.36 38.68
C VAL A 20 23.58 -16.77 37.36
N ILE A 21 23.74 -18.07 37.11
CA ILE A 21 24.30 -18.58 35.84
C ILE A 21 23.36 -18.29 34.67
N ASN A 22 22.04 -18.43 34.82
CA ASN A 22 21.09 -18.10 33.74
C ASN A 22 21.06 -16.60 33.42
N ALA A 23 21.08 -15.72 34.42
CA ALA A 23 21.14 -14.27 34.19
C ALA A 23 22.46 -13.83 33.54
N THR A 24 23.58 -14.50 33.88
CA THR A 24 24.91 -14.21 33.32
C THR A 24 25.08 -14.79 31.91
N ILE A 25 24.42 -15.91 31.58
CA ILE A 25 24.37 -16.46 30.22
C ILE A 25 23.48 -15.61 29.31
N LEU A 26 22.33 -15.14 29.81
CA LEU A 26 21.47 -14.18 29.09
C LEU A 26 22.19 -12.84 28.85
N SER A 27 22.90 -12.30 29.84
CA SER A 27 23.66 -11.05 29.64
C SER A 27 24.86 -11.23 28.69
N LYS A 28 25.48 -12.42 28.67
CA LYS A 28 26.54 -12.80 27.72
C LYS A 28 26.05 -13.07 26.29
N SER A 29 24.85 -13.63 26.09
CA SER A 29 24.28 -13.80 24.74
C SER A 29 23.80 -12.45 24.16
N LEU A 30 23.21 -11.59 25.00
CA LEU A 30 22.83 -10.22 24.65
C LEU A 30 24.03 -9.33 24.29
N THR A 31 25.22 -9.57 24.88
CA THR A 31 26.45 -8.83 24.51
C THR A 31 27.05 -9.31 23.19
N ARG A 32 26.94 -10.60 22.84
CA ARG A 32 27.41 -11.12 21.53
C ARG A 32 26.57 -10.63 20.35
N LEU A 33 25.25 -10.46 20.55
CA LEU A 33 24.32 -9.97 19.52
C LEU A 33 24.58 -8.52 19.09
N LYS A 34 25.35 -7.73 19.85
CA LYS A 34 25.72 -6.34 19.51
C LYS A 34 26.67 -6.23 18.31
N GLU A 35 27.31 -7.33 17.90
CA GLU A 35 28.32 -7.36 16.83
C GLU A 35 27.76 -7.78 15.46
N ILE A 36 26.48 -8.20 15.35
CA ILE A 36 25.89 -8.47 14.03
C ILE A 36 25.63 -7.14 13.30
N LYS A 37 26.14 -7.04 12.08
CA LYS A 37 25.76 -5.99 11.12
C LYS A 37 24.24 -6.00 10.90
N MET A 38 23.59 -4.84 10.98
CA MET A 38 22.13 -4.67 10.89
C MET A 38 21.47 -5.51 9.79
N ASP A 39 22.07 -5.53 8.59
CA ASP A 39 21.55 -6.28 7.43
C ASP A 39 21.38 -7.78 7.70
N LEU A 40 22.35 -8.41 8.39
CA LEU A 40 22.31 -9.84 8.73
C LEU A 40 21.29 -10.13 9.84
N LEU A 41 21.15 -9.22 10.82
CA LEU A 41 20.15 -9.36 11.88
C LEU A 41 18.73 -9.29 11.30
N GLN A 42 18.48 -8.33 10.40
CA GLN A 42 17.20 -8.21 9.69
C GLN A 42 16.93 -9.44 8.83
N SER A 43 17.92 -9.94 8.10
CA SER A 43 17.80 -11.17 7.30
C SER A 43 17.40 -12.37 8.16
N ALA A 44 18.04 -12.54 9.33
CA ALA A 44 17.70 -13.60 10.26
C ALA A 44 16.27 -13.50 10.80
N ILE A 45 15.85 -12.32 11.25
CA ILE A 45 14.49 -12.11 11.76
C ILE A 45 13.47 -12.32 10.64
N ARG A 46 13.70 -11.75 9.44
CA ARG A 46 12.83 -11.94 8.27
C ARG A 46 12.70 -13.42 7.94
N THR A 47 13.81 -14.14 7.88
CA THR A 47 13.80 -15.58 7.55
C THR A 47 12.91 -16.33 8.53
N LEU A 48 13.06 -16.09 9.84
CA LEU A 48 12.34 -16.83 10.88
C LEU A 48 10.87 -16.47 11.04
N PHE A 49 10.52 -15.20 10.89
CA PHE A 49 9.16 -14.71 11.18
C PHE A 49 8.31 -14.53 9.92
N TYR A 50 8.92 -14.30 8.76
CA TYR A 50 8.22 -13.92 7.54
C TYR A 50 8.38 -14.95 6.43
N ASP A 51 9.60 -15.44 6.13
CA ASP A 51 9.82 -16.31 4.96
C ASP A 51 9.45 -17.79 5.23
N VAL A 52 9.49 -18.25 6.49
CA VAL A 52 9.19 -19.65 6.85
C VAL A 52 7.75 -20.07 6.50
N ASN A 53 7.61 -21.28 5.95
CA ASN A 53 6.30 -21.90 5.74
C ASN A 53 5.64 -22.30 7.06
N ILE A 54 4.40 -21.86 7.28
CA ILE A 54 3.59 -22.18 8.46
C ILE A 54 3.45 -23.69 8.70
N GLU A 55 3.35 -24.52 7.66
CA GLU A 55 3.22 -25.97 7.85
C GLU A 55 4.47 -26.58 8.47
N ARG A 56 5.66 -26.02 8.21
CA ARG A 56 6.91 -26.44 8.88
C ARG A 56 6.85 -26.15 10.38
N ILE A 57 6.38 -24.96 10.76
CA ILE A 57 6.21 -24.56 12.17
C ILE A 57 5.21 -25.49 12.86
N PHE A 58 4.09 -25.81 12.21
CA PHE A 58 3.13 -26.76 12.76
C PHE A 58 3.82 -28.09 13.10
N GLN A 59 4.47 -28.73 12.13
CA GLN A 59 5.05 -30.07 12.30
C GLN A 59 6.10 -30.09 13.41
N ASP A 60 6.95 -29.06 13.46
CA ASP A 60 7.98 -28.93 14.48
C ASP A 60 7.37 -28.81 15.89
N ILE A 61 6.36 -27.94 16.08
CA ILE A 61 5.67 -27.78 17.37
C ILE A 61 4.94 -29.07 17.79
N LYS A 62 4.37 -29.82 16.83
CA LYS A 62 3.73 -31.10 17.12
C LYS A 62 4.73 -32.12 17.66
N ASN A 63 5.90 -32.19 17.05
CA ASN A 63 6.95 -33.14 17.38
C ASN A 63 7.86 -32.64 18.51
N ASP A 64 7.52 -31.51 19.11
CA ASP A 64 8.30 -30.86 20.17
C ASP A 64 9.76 -30.59 19.76
N SER A 65 9.96 -30.27 18.47
CA SER A 65 11.26 -30.14 17.80
C SER A 65 11.40 -28.77 17.14
N CYS A 66 12.61 -28.43 16.69
CA CYS A 66 12.87 -27.27 15.85
C CYS A 66 13.95 -27.65 14.84
N THR A 67 13.51 -28.30 13.77
CA THR A 67 14.41 -28.88 12.75
C THR A 67 14.85 -27.83 11.73
N PHE A 68 14.01 -26.81 11.49
CA PHE A 68 14.30 -25.71 10.58
C PHE A 68 15.60 -24.96 10.93
N LEU A 69 15.77 -24.61 12.21
CA LEU A 69 16.98 -23.93 12.72
C LEU A 69 18.26 -24.77 12.59
N LYS A 70 18.13 -26.08 12.35
CA LYS A 70 19.27 -27.00 12.20
C LYS A 70 19.66 -27.28 10.75
N CYS A 71 18.70 -27.27 9.82
CA CYS A 71 18.98 -27.76 8.45
C CYS A 71 18.60 -26.79 7.32
N ASP A 72 17.58 -25.93 7.52
CA ASP A 72 16.91 -25.30 6.38
C ASP A 72 17.04 -23.77 6.35
N PHE A 73 17.42 -23.14 7.47
CA PHE A 73 17.53 -21.69 7.57
C PHE A 73 18.45 -21.10 6.49
N ALA A 74 19.66 -21.62 6.31
CA ALA A 74 20.61 -21.08 5.34
C ALA A 74 20.10 -21.23 3.89
N SER A 75 19.39 -22.34 3.62
CA SER A 75 18.79 -22.61 2.32
C SER A 75 17.67 -21.62 2.00
N LEU A 76 16.82 -21.29 2.97
CA LEU A 76 15.73 -20.32 2.79
C LEU A 76 16.27 -18.88 2.69
N SER A 77 17.18 -18.51 3.59
CA SER A 77 17.77 -17.16 3.66
C SER A 77 18.52 -16.80 2.36
N ALA A 78 19.12 -17.78 1.68
CA ALA A 78 19.85 -17.57 0.42
C ALA A 78 18.96 -17.06 -0.73
N TRP A 79 17.64 -17.31 -0.69
CA TRP A 79 16.72 -16.79 -1.70
C TRP A 79 16.45 -15.29 -1.55
N THR A 80 16.53 -14.78 -0.33
CA THR A 80 16.17 -13.38 -0.01
C THR A 80 17.39 -12.50 0.23
N THR A 81 18.54 -13.08 0.58
CA THR A 81 19.77 -12.36 0.94
C THR A 81 20.89 -12.70 -0.04
N GLN A 82 20.76 -12.23 -1.28
CA GLN A 82 21.67 -12.57 -2.38
C GLN A 82 23.06 -11.91 -2.28
N THR A 83 23.26 -11.00 -1.33
CA THR A 83 24.57 -10.38 -1.05
C THR A 83 25.55 -11.32 -0.34
N PHE A 84 25.08 -12.42 0.25
CA PHE A 84 25.90 -13.41 0.95
C PHE A 84 25.74 -14.80 0.33
N THR A 85 26.81 -15.58 0.32
CA THR A 85 26.78 -16.97 -0.14
C THR A 85 26.02 -17.87 0.84
N ARG A 86 25.53 -19.02 0.36
CA ARG A 86 24.87 -20.01 1.23
C ARG A 86 25.78 -20.50 2.37
N SER A 87 27.08 -20.59 2.13
CA SER A 87 28.08 -20.98 3.15
C SER A 87 28.17 -19.94 4.27
N GLU A 88 28.18 -18.66 3.94
CA GLU A 88 28.14 -17.57 4.95
C GLU A 88 26.82 -17.57 5.72
N LEU A 89 25.69 -17.84 5.05
CA LEU A 89 24.39 -17.95 5.71
C LEU A 89 24.27 -19.17 6.62
N ALA A 90 25.03 -20.24 6.38
CA ALA A 90 25.15 -21.36 7.31
C ALA A 90 25.91 -20.99 8.59
N LEU A 91 26.87 -20.06 8.51
CA LEU A 91 27.50 -19.47 9.68
C LEU A 91 26.52 -18.56 10.43
N LEU A 92 25.71 -17.76 9.72
CA LEU A 92 24.63 -17.00 10.33
C LEU A 92 23.64 -17.90 11.07
N GLN A 93 23.24 -19.03 10.46
CA GLN A 93 22.39 -20.03 11.11
C GLN A 93 23.02 -20.54 12.42
N SER A 94 24.30 -20.92 12.37
CA SER A 94 25.04 -21.40 13.54
C SER A 94 25.10 -20.32 14.62
N TYR A 95 25.34 -19.08 14.22
CA TYR A 95 25.33 -17.93 15.11
C TYR A 95 23.96 -17.72 15.75
N VAL A 96 22.87 -17.75 14.97
CA VAL A 96 21.50 -17.63 15.49
C VAL A 96 21.24 -18.73 16.51
N VAL A 97 21.57 -19.99 16.19
CA VAL A 97 21.41 -21.13 17.12
C VAL A 97 22.22 -20.93 18.41
N GLN A 98 23.48 -20.50 18.32
CA GLN A 98 24.33 -20.27 19.49
C GLN A 98 23.83 -19.13 20.39
N ASN A 99 23.22 -18.10 19.81
CA ASN A 99 22.85 -16.88 20.54
C ASN A 99 21.37 -16.81 20.93
N THR A 100 20.52 -17.66 20.35
CA THR A 100 19.10 -17.78 20.74
C THR A 100 18.82 -18.99 21.62
N ILE A 101 19.71 -20.00 21.69
CA ILE A 101 19.31 -21.32 22.15
C ILE A 101 20.23 -21.88 23.24
N GLY A 102 19.64 -22.37 24.33
CA GLY A 102 20.27 -23.34 25.23
C GLY A 102 20.46 -24.72 24.57
N MET A 103 20.60 -25.80 25.36
CA MET A 103 20.93 -27.13 24.80
C MET A 103 19.87 -27.74 23.85
N MET A 104 18.61 -27.25 23.84
CA MET A 104 17.54 -27.75 22.95
C MET A 104 16.71 -26.62 22.28
N PRO A 105 16.70 -26.51 20.94
CA PRO A 105 15.99 -25.46 20.21
C PRO A 105 14.48 -25.59 20.20
N LYS A 106 13.80 -24.47 20.48
CA LYS A 106 12.36 -24.24 20.39
C LYS A 106 12.10 -22.99 19.54
N TRP A 107 10.94 -22.93 18.89
CA TRP A 107 10.61 -21.82 17.99
C TRP A 107 10.53 -20.49 18.74
N HIS A 108 9.97 -20.49 19.95
CA HIS A 108 9.80 -19.28 20.76
C HIS A 108 11.12 -18.57 21.12
N HIS A 109 12.25 -19.29 21.14
CA HIS A 109 13.57 -18.69 21.35
C HIS A 109 13.94 -17.65 20.28
N SER A 110 13.41 -17.79 19.07
CA SER A 110 13.60 -16.82 17.98
C SER A 110 13.11 -15.41 18.34
N MET A 111 12.17 -15.28 19.29
CA MET A 111 11.70 -13.97 19.79
C MET A 111 12.81 -13.16 20.47
N GLN A 112 13.88 -13.80 20.95
CA GLN A 112 15.02 -13.08 21.54
C GLN A 112 15.81 -12.26 20.52
N LEU A 113 15.73 -12.60 19.21
CA LEU A 113 16.35 -11.81 18.14
C LEU A 113 15.69 -10.46 17.93
N LEU A 114 14.44 -10.28 18.40
CA LEU A 114 13.76 -9.00 18.28
C LEU A 114 14.43 -7.92 19.14
N ASP A 115 14.93 -8.28 20.33
CA ASP A 115 15.53 -7.35 21.28
C ASP A 115 16.73 -6.56 20.74
N PRO A 116 17.78 -7.18 20.15
CA PRO A 116 18.89 -6.41 19.59
C PRO A 116 18.46 -5.47 18.47
N PHE A 117 17.56 -5.91 17.57
CA PHE A 117 17.08 -5.06 16.48
C PHE A 117 16.31 -3.85 17.02
N ILE A 118 15.38 -4.12 17.95
CA ILE A 118 14.56 -3.11 18.61
C ILE A 118 15.43 -2.10 19.37
N ASN A 119 16.44 -2.55 20.12
CA ASN A 119 17.32 -1.66 20.89
C ASN A 119 18.21 -0.78 20.00
N ILE A 120 18.56 -1.26 18.81
CA ILE A 120 19.26 -0.45 17.80
C ILE A 120 18.30 0.60 17.24
N CYS A 121 17.07 0.22 16.89
CA CYS A 121 16.14 1.06 16.13
C CYS A 121 15.27 2.00 16.97
N LEU A 122 14.94 1.67 18.22
CA LEU A 122 13.95 2.40 19.03
C LEU A 122 14.57 3.10 20.24
N ASP A 123 13.94 4.21 20.61
CA ASP A 123 14.09 4.95 21.87
C ASP A 123 12.72 5.16 22.53
N LYS A 124 12.72 5.79 23.72
CA LYS A 124 11.50 6.27 24.38
C LYS A 124 11.36 7.78 24.23
N ASN A 125 10.15 8.26 23.99
CA ASN A 125 9.83 9.67 24.10
C ASN A 125 9.56 10.10 25.56
N ASN A 126 9.25 11.38 25.76
CA ASN A 126 8.97 11.98 27.07
C ASN A 126 7.77 11.38 27.81
N VAL A 127 6.87 10.69 27.11
CA VAL A 127 5.71 9.97 27.69
C VAL A 127 5.91 8.45 27.69
N ASN A 128 7.16 7.99 27.58
CA ASN A 128 7.57 6.58 27.59
C ASN A 128 6.99 5.70 26.46
N LEU A 129 6.54 6.29 25.36
CA LEU A 129 6.13 5.57 24.15
C LEU A 129 7.32 5.33 23.20
N PRO A 130 7.31 4.23 22.43
CA PRO A 130 8.36 3.92 21.46
C PRO A 130 8.41 4.96 20.33
N ILE A 131 9.62 5.39 20.00
CA ILE A 131 9.92 6.21 18.82
C ILE A 131 11.12 5.64 18.09
N VAL A 132 11.17 5.81 16.77
CA VAL A 132 12.27 5.32 15.94
C VAL A 132 13.46 6.28 15.99
N LYS A 133 14.69 5.77 16.02
CA LYS A 133 15.89 6.58 15.76
C LYS A 133 15.92 6.95 14.30
N PHE A 134 15.96 8.24 13.98
CA PHE A 134 15.76 8.71 12.61
C PHE A 134 16.78 8.12 11.62
N ASP A 135 18.04 7.97 12.01
CA ASP A 135 19.09 7.35 11.18
C ASP A 135 18.84 5.85 10.89
N LYS A 136 17.94 5.21 11.66
CA LYS A 136 17.50 3.81 11.48
C LYS A 136 16.12 3.70 10.84
N LEU A 137 15.49 4.79 10.41
CA LEU A 137 14.09 4.79 9.95
C LEU A 137 13.83 3.82 8.78
N GLN A 138 14.70 3.79 7.76
CA GLN A 138 14.52 2.85 6.64
C GLN A 138 14.76 1.38 7.06
N TYR A 139 15.70 1.12 7.96
CA TYR A 139 15.88 -0.20 8.55
C TYR A 139 14.64 -0.63 9.34
N TRP A 140 14.12 0.24 10.20
CA TRP A 140 12.84 0.02 10.88
C TRP A 140 11.73 -0.30 9.89
N ARG A 141 11.51 0.58 8.89
CA ARG A 141 10.49 0.44 7.85
C ARG A 141 10.57 -0.90 7.13
N SER A 142 11.77 -1.33 6.74
CA SER A 142 11.96 -2.57 5.98
C SER A 142 11.50 -3.82 6.74
N LEU A 143 11.70 -3.89 8.06
CA LEU A 143 11.31 -5.05 8.87
C LEU A 143 9.90 -4.89 9.45
N SER A 144 9.55 -3.69 9.93
CA SER A 144 8.24 -3.42 10.51
C SER A 144 7.10 -3.52 9.50
N LEU A 145 7.36 -3.17 8.23
CA LEU A 145 6.41 -3.39 7.14
C LEU A 145 6.09 -4.87 6.95
N LEU A 146 7.03 -5.78 7.20
CA LEU A 146 6.83 -7.23 7.08
C LEU A 146 6.10 -7.81 8.30
N LEU A 147 6.55 -7.45 9.50
CA LEU A 147 6.11 -8.09 10.75
C LEU A 147 4.90 -7.40 11.41
N GLY A 148 4.66 -6.12 11.09
CA GLY A 148 3.75 -5.24 11.81
C GLY A 148 4.43 -4.55 13.00
N GLU A 149 4.20 -3.25 13.16
CA GLU A 149 4.81 -2.45 14.25
C GLU A 149 4.34 -2.87 15.63
N ASP A 150 3.11 -3.35 15.78
CA ASP A 150 2.55 -3.78 17.06
C ASP A 150 3.36 -4.92 17.70
N LEU A 151 3.89 -5.86 16.91
CA LEU A 151 4.77 -6.92 17.43
C LEU A 151 6.03 -6.33 18.08
N LEU A 152 6.70 -5.43 17.36
CA LEU A 152 7.97 -4.87 17.76
C LEU A 152 7.81 -3.85 18.92
N THR A 153 6.80 -3.00 18.85
CA THR A 153 6.53 -1.96 19.86
C THR A 153 6.06 -2.56 21.18
N THR A 154 5.18 -3.58 21.15
CA THR A 154 4.74 -4.24 22.40
C THR A 154 5.85 -5.04 23.06
N PHE A 155 6.73 -5.69 22.27
CA PHE A 155 7.93 -6.35 22.79
C PHE A 155 8.88 -5.34 23.46
N PHE A 156 9.16 -4.20 22.79
CA PHE A 156 9.99 -3.13 23.35
C PHE A 156 9.43 -2.59 24.66
N LEU A 157 8.12 -2.29 24.69
CA LEU A 157 7.48 -1.78 25.88
C LEU A 157 7.56 -2.79 27.03
N ALA A 158 7.33 -4.07 26.75
CA ALA A 158 7.49 -5.13 27.74
C ALA A 158 8.93 -5.26 28.26
N SER A 159 9.95 -5.14 27.39
CA SER A 159 11.36 -5.28 27.78
C SER A 159 11.90 -4.08 28.56
N LYS A 160 11.28 -2.89 28.40
CA LYS A 160 11.70 -1.65 29.07
C LYS A 160 10.83 -1.24 30.26
N THR A 161 9.84 -2.04 30.65
CA THR A 161 8.89 -1.69 31.71
C THR A 161 9.12 -2.51 32.97
N SER A 162 9.20 -1.83 34.11
CA SER A 162 9.23 -2.46 35.43
C SER A 162 7.84 -2.98 35.80
N LYS A 163 7.78 -4.15 36.45
CA LYS A 163 6.54 -4.79 36.92
C LYS A 163 5.68 -3.88 37.81
N ASN A 164 6.31 -2.92 38.48
CA ASN A 164 5.66 -1.98 39.40
C ASN A 164 5.08 -0.75 38.69
N ASN A 165 5.32 -0.57 37.40
CA ASN A 165 4.82 0.57 36.64
C ASN A 165 4.45 0.19 35.19
N PRO A 166 3.43 -0.67 34.99
CA PRO A 166 3.01 -1.10 33.66
C PRO A 166 2.43 0.06 32.83
N ILE A 167 2.53 -0.02 31.50
CA ILE A 167 1.84 0.93 30.63
C ILE A 167 0.32 0.80 30.80
N THR A 168 -0.38 1.92 30.73
CA THR A 168 -1.82 2.01 30.99
C THR A 168 -2.64 2.31 29.73
N SER A 169 -1.99 2.70 28.64
CA SER A 169 -2.61 3.01 27.35
C SER A 169 -2.07 2.15 26.22
N TYR A 170 -2.94 1.85 25.24
CA TYR A 170 -2.68 0.98 24.09
C TYR A 170 -3.17 1.58 22.76
N ASP A 171 -3.49 2.87 22.77
CA ASP A 171 -4.11 3.63 21.68
C ASP A 171 -3.11 4.55 20.96
N TRP A 172 -1.81 4.21 20.99
CA TRP A 172 -0.81 4.94 20.21
C TRP A 172 -1.04 4.74 18.70
N PRO A 173 -0.53 5.62 17.82
CA PRO A 173 -0.68 5.43 16.36
C PRO A 173 -0.18 4.06 15.87
N ASN A 174 -0.77 3.53 14.81
CA ASN A 174 -0.33 2.26 14.20
C ASN A 174 1.01 2.37 13.45
N ILE A 175 1.45 3.59 13.14
CA ILE A 175 2.76 3.92 12.61
C ILE A 175 3.41 4.93 13.56
N ILE A 176 4.48 4.52 14.26
CA ILE A 176 5.17 5.37 15.24
C ILE A 176 6.07 6.41 14.56
N GLY A 177 6.28 7.54 15.25
CA GLY A 177 7.18 8.61 14.78
C GLY A 177 8.66 8.33 15.09
N HIS A 178 9.51 9.33 14.85
CA HIS A 178 10.95 9.24 15.13
C HIS A 178 11.44 10.34 16.08
N ASN A 179 12.69 10.25 16.53
CA ASN A 179 13.31 11.16 17.50
C ASN A 179 13.93 12.45 16.91
N GLU A 180 14.07 12.57 15.58
CA GLU A 180 14.67 13.77 14.98
C GLU A 180 13.78 15.02 15.07
N GLU A 181 14.14 15.92 15.99
CA GLU A 181 13.39 17.13 16.31
C GLU A 181 13.30 18.11 15.14
N LYS A 182 14.36 18.29 14.34
CA LYS A 182 14.33 19.26 13.23
C LYS A 182 13.27 18.91 12.19
N ILE A 183 13.16 17.63 11.87
CA ILE A 183 12.13 17.13 10.96
C ILE A 183 10.76 17.19 11.63
N ASN A 184 10.64 16.71 12.88
CA ASN A 184 9.37 16.73 13.60
C ASN A 184 8.79 18.13 13.73
N ASN A 185 9.60 19.16 14.04
CA ASN A 185 9.17 20.54 14.15
C ASN A 185 8.51 21.06 12.86
N VAL A 186 8.99 20.62 11.70
CA VAL A 186 8.37 20.95 10.40
C VAL A 186 7.01 20.26 10.24
N LEU A 187 6.86 19.04 10.76
CA LEU A 187 5.68 18.19 10.64
C LEU A 187 4.59 18.49 11.69
N THR A 188 4.91 19.14 12.82
CA THR A 188 4.00 19.27 13.98
C THR A 188 2.71 20.03 13.68
N GLU A 189 2.76 21.18 13.02
CA GLU A 189 1.63 22.11 13.04
C GLU A 189 0.49 21.80 12.06
N SER A 190 0.84 21.37 10.84
CA SER A 190 -0.13 21.23 9.74
C SER A 190 0.50 20.43 8.60
N LEU A 191 -0.23 19.41 8.15
CA LEU A 191 0.07 18.64 6.95
C LEU A 191 -1.15 18.60 6.03
N CYS A 192 -0.92 18.32 4.75
CA CYS A 192 -1.97 18.25 3.76
C CYS A 192 -1.77 17.00 2.90
N ASP A 193 -2.72 16.07 2.97
CA ASP A 193 -2.79 14.94 2.05
C ASP A 193 -3.72 15.31 0.90
N VAL A 194 -3.16 15.45 -0.31
CA VAL A 194 -3.93 15.76 -1.53
C VAL A 194 -4.12 14.53 -2.41
N HIS A 195 -3.62 13.36 -2.00
CA HIS A 195 -3.72 12.12 -2.75
C HIS A 195 -3.90 10.93 -1.78
N ALA A 196 -5.15 10.60 -1.48
CA ALA A 196 -5.48 9.47 -0.62
C ALA A 196 -6.84 8.83 -0.96
N HIS A 197 -6.89 7.50 -1.03
CA HIS A 197 -8.14 6.76 -1.28
C HIS A 197 -8.85 6.42 0.03
N LEU A 198 -10.06 6.93 0.26
CA LEU A 198 -10.74 6.85 1.55
C LEU A 198 -10.85 5.40 2.07
N LYS A 199 -11.39 4.48 1.25
CA LYS A 199 -11.64 3.10 1.67
C LYS A 199 -10.35 2.30 1.95
N ALA A 200 -9.25 2.70 1.33
CA ALA A 200 -7.95 2.07 1.52
C ALA A 200 -7.05 2.83 2.51
N SER A 201 -7.51 3.97 3.03
CA SER A 201 -6.81 4.75 4.05
C SER A 201 -7.05 4.22 5.47
N ALA A 202 -7.99 3.31 5.64
CA ALA A 202 -8.20 2.60 6.90
C ALA A 202 -7.13 1.53 7.12
N ASP A 203 -6.88 1.12 8.37
CA ASP A 203 -6.01 -0.04 8.64
C ASP A 203 -6.74 -1.33 8.25
N ILE A 204 -6.59 -1.72 6.98
CA ILE A 204 -7.31 -2.84 6.37
C ILE A 204 -7.06 -4.12 7.16
N PHE A 205 -5.79 -4.41 7.47
CA PHE A 205 -5.45 -5.67 8.12
C PHE A 205 -5.92 -5.71 9.56
N GLU A 206 -5.66 -4.71 10.40
CA GLU A 206 -6.02 -4.80 11.81
C GLU A 206 -7.55 -4.79 12.02
N LEU A 207 -8.31 -4.08 11.17
CA LEU A 207 -9.78 -4.16 11.18
C LEU A 207 -10.29 -5.55 10.78
N THR A 208 -9.72 -6.13 9.73
CA THR A 208 -10.04 -7.50 9.31
C THR A 208 -9.59 -8.54 10.34
N TRP A 209 -8.45 -8.35 11.00
CA TRP A 209 -7.96 -9.21 12.06
C TRP A 209 -8.89 -9.17 13.27
N LEU A 210 -9.30 -7.98 13.68
CA LEU A 210 -10.28 -7.77 14.75
C LEU A 210 -11.58 -8.53 14.48
N ASP A 211 -12.10 -8.46 13.25
CA ASP A 211 -13.27 -9.23 12.81
C ASP A 211 -13.02 -10.75 12.92
N PHE A 212 -11.94 -11.25 12.32
CA PHE A 212 -11.58 -12.68 12.34
C PHE A 212 -11.40 -13.24 13.77
N MET A 213 -10.88 -12.44 14.69
CA MET A 213 -10.65 -12.89 16.07
C MET A 213 -11.93 -12.83 16.93
N ASN A 214 -12.95 -12.07 16.54
CA ASN A 214 -14.18 -11.87 17.34
C ASN A 214 -15.44 -12.56 16.80
N PHE A 215 -15.43 -12.96 15.53
CA PHE A 215 -16.50 -13.74 14.93
C PHE A 215 -15.87 -14.91 14.17
N VAL A 216 -16.10 -16.14 14.60
CA VAL A 216 -15.36 -17.33 14.10
C VAL A 216 -16.24 -18.34 13.35
N ILE A 217 -17.56 -18.14 13.37
CA ILE A 217 -18.55 -18.99 12.68
C ILE A 217 -19.09 -18.31 11.39
N ASN A 218 -19.70 -19.10 10.50
CA ASN A 218 -20.35 -18.63 9.26
C ASN A 218 -19.43 -17.81 8.33
N ARG A 219 -18.22 -18.30 8.09
CA ARG A 219 -17.17 -17.61 7.29
C ARG A 219 -16.76 -18.31 6.00
N ASP A 220 -17.50 -19.31 5.56
CA ASP A 220 -17.09 -20.13 4.40
C ASP A 220 -16.89 -19.29 3.13
N GLU A 221 -17.72 -18.27 2.90
CA GLU A 221 -17.56 -17.32 1.78
C GLU A 221 -16.31 -16.44 1.93
N SER A 222 -16.00 -15.97 3.14
CA SER A 222 -14.77 -15.24 3.43
C SER A 222 -13.54 -16.10 3.15
N TYR A 223 -13.59 -17.39 3.47
CA TYR A 223 -12.47 -18.30 3.18
C TYR A 223 -12.32 -18.59 1.68
N ARG A 224 -13.43 -18.82 0.96
CA ARG A 224 -13.40 -19.10 -0.49
C ARG A 224 -12.92 -17.92 -1.32
N SER A 225 -13.17 -16.69 -0.87
CA SER A 225 -12.77 -15.50 -1.64
C SER A 225 -11.27 -15.18 -1.59
N VAL A 226 -10.48 -15.84 -0.73
CA VAL A 226 -9.00 -15.78 -0.71
C VAL A 226 -8.38 -17.06 -1.29
N GLN A 227 -8.99 -17.64 -2.34
CA GLN A 227 -8.50 -18.89 -2.95
C GLN A 227 -7.10 -18.75 -3.56
N ASN A 228 -6.78 -17.58 -4.12
CA ASN A 228 -5.45 -17.27 -4.66
C ASN A 228 -4.74 -16.35 -3.68
N LEU A 229 -3.87 -16.92 -2.84
CA LEU A 229 -2.99 -16.15 -1.95
C LEU A 229 -2.08 -15.24 -2.79
N ALA A 230 -1.86 -14.00 -2.36
CA ALA A 230 -1.05 -13.00 -3.04
C ALA A 230 0.45 -13.32 -2.93
N ASP A 231 0.84 -13.97 -1.83
CA ASP A 231 2.21 -14.41 -1.55
C ASP A 231 2.32 -15.94 -1.72
N VAL A 232 2.05 -16.44 -2.93
CA VAL A 232 2.33 -17.83 -3.32
C VAL A 232 3.65 -17.84 -4.08
N ASN A 233 4.73 -18.22 -3.41
CA ASN A 233 5.96 -18.55 -4.11
C ASN A 233 5.70 -19.74 -5.05
N LEU A 234 6.11 -19.65 -6.32
CA LEU A 234 5.93 -20.71 -7.32
C LEU A 234 6.47 -22.08 -6.87
N GLN A 235 7.47 -22.10 -5.98
CA GLN A 235 8.01 -23.31 -5.35
C GLN A 235 7.01 -24.01 -4.41
N SER A 236 6.14 -23.27 -3.74
CA SER A 236 5.11 -23.85 -2.85
C SER A 236 4.03 -24.65 -3.61
N LYS A 237 3.94 -24.51 -4.93
CA LYS A 237 3.02 -25.29 -5.77
C LYS A 237 3.52 -26.71 -6.09
N ARG A 238 4.82 -27.00 -5.96
CA ARG A 238 5.39 -28.26 -6.48
C ARG A 238 5.56 -29.35 -5.41
N ASP A 239 5.91 -29.02 -4.17
CA ASP A 239 6.30 -30.06 -3.19
C ASP A 239 5.80 -29.88 -1.73
N GLU A 240 5.23 -28.73 -1.34
CA GLU A 240 4.76 -28.49 0.04
C GLU A 240 3.24 -28.48 0.16
N LYS A 241 2.68 -29.20 1.14
CA LYS A 241 1.25 -29.08 1.49
C LYS A 241 0.97 -27.67 2.01
N THR A 242 0.39 -26.81 1.17
CA THR A 242 0.00 -25.45 1.58
C THR A 242 -1.13 -25.51 2.61
N CYS A 243 -0.92 -24.89 3.78
CA CYS A 243 -1.97 -24.72 4.78
C CYS A 243 -3.07 -23.79 4.24
N SER A 244 -4.33 -24.23 4.30
CA SER A 244 -5.44 -23.42 3.79
C SER A 244 -5.69 -22.17 4.64
N PHE A 245 -6.14 -21.09 4.00
CA PHE A 245 -6.47 -19.83 4.68
C PHE A 245 -7.48 -20.04 5.82
N ARG A 246 -8.49 -20.90 5.61
CA ARG A 246 -9.44 -21.34 6.64
C ARG A 246 -8.73 -21.94 7.87
N LYS A 247 -7.83 -22.91 7.65
CA LYS A 247 -7.09 -23.58 8.74
C LYS A 247 -6.26 -22.57 9.53
N MET A 248 -5.57 -21.64 8.85
CA MET A 248 -4.77 -20.61 9.51
C MET A 248 -5.59 -19.70 10.43
N ILE A 249 -6.72 -19.17 9.95
CA ILE A 249 -7.59 -18.26 10.72
C ILE A 249 -8.20 -18.95 11.93
N GLN A 250 -8.73 -20.17 11.74
CA GLN A 250 -9.34 -20.95 12.83
C GLN A 250 -8.33 -21.24 13.95
N ILE A 251 -7.10 -21.66 13.57
CA ILE A 251 -6.04 -21.92 14.55
C ILE A 251 -5.65 -20.63 15.26
N ALA A 252 -5.47 -19.51 14.54
CA ALA A 252 -5.12 -18.23 15.14
C ALA A 252 -6.16 -17.79 16.20
N ALA A 253 -7.45 -17.88 15.89
CA ALA A 253 -8.52 -17.51 16.82
C ALA A 253 -8.54 -18.40 18.07
N ILE A 254 -8.32 -19.72 17.92
CA ILE A 254 -8.25 -20.66 19.04
C ILE A 254 -7.03 -20.39 19.92
N LEU A 255 -5.86 -20.17 19.30
CA LEU A 255 -4.63 -19.86 20.01
C LEU A 255 -4.77 -18.53 20.77
N ARG A 256 -5.31 -17.49 20.14
CA ARG A 256 -5.56 -16.19 20.78
C ARG A 256 -6.41 -16.32 22.03
N MET A 257 -7.51 -17.06 21.95
CA MET A 257 -8.38 -17.32 23.10
C MET A 257 -7.66 -18.11 24.19
N HIS A 258 -6.91 -19.15 23.84
CA HIS A 258 -6.16 -19.96 24.81
C HIS A 258 -5.10 -19.13 25.55
N ILE A 259 -4.35 -18.31 24.82
CA ILE A 259 -3.36 -17.38 25.37
C ILE A 259 -4.05 -16.38 26.31
N TYR A 260 -5.16 -15.79 25.89
CA TYR A 260 -5.96 -14.89 26.71
C TYR A 260 -6.45 -15.55 28.01
N GLU A 261 -7.04 -16.76 27.93
CA GLU A 261 -7.55 -17.48 29.09
C GLU A 261 -6.43 -17.83 30.10
N ILE A 262 -5.24 -18.17 29.62
CA ILE A 262 -4.08 -18.44 30.48
C ILE A 262 -3.55 -17.17 31.14
N LEU A 263 -3.36 -16.08 30.38
CA LEU A 263 -2.86 -14.80 30.90
C LEU A 263 -3.76 -14.26 32.00
N TYR A 264 -5.09 -14.33 31.79
CA TYR A 264 -6.09 -13.79 32.72
C TYR A 264 -6.70 -14.84 33.66
N LYS A 265 -6.07 -16.02 33.77
CA LYS A 265 -6.45 -17.11 34.71
C LYS A 265 -7.94 -17.48 34.66
N LYS A 266 -8.51 -17.55 33.45
CA LYS A 266 -9.93 -17.87 33.26
C LYS A 266 -10.19 -19.36 33.57
N LYS A 267 -11.30 -19.64 34.27
CA LYS A 267 -11.66 -21.00 34.71
C LYS A 267 -11.94 -21.96 33.54
N LEU A 268 -12.37 -21.44 32.40
CA LEU A 268 -12.76 -22.22 31.22
C LEU A 268 -11.58 -22.59 30.30
N ALA A 269 -10.34 -22.25 30.69
CA ALA A 269 -9.13 -22.56 29.92
C ALA A 269 -9.01 -24.06 29.66
N LYS A 270 -8.87 -24.44 28.39
CA LYS A 270 -8.58 -25.84 28.02
C LYS A 270 -7.13 -26.18 28.35
N ASN A 271 -6.78 -27.46 28.39
CA ASN A 271 -5.39 -27.88 28.58
C ASN A 271 -4.60 -27.84 27.26
N ASN A 272 -3.26 -27.81 27.35
CA ASN A 272 -2.39 -27.72 26.16
C ASN A 272 -2.51 -28.95 25.23
N ASN A 273 -2.83 -30.14 25.75
CA ASN A 273 -3.01 -31.34 24.93
C ASN A 273 -4.23 -31.23 24.02
N PHE A 274 -5.33 -30.65 24.53
CA PHE A 274 -6.52 -30.38 23.75
C PHE A 274 -6.23 -29.41 22.59
N ILE A 275 -5.50 -28.33 22.87
CA ILE A 275 -5.08 -27.35 21.84
C ILE A 275 -4.19 -28.00 20.79
N LYS A 276 -3.24 -28.85 21.21
CA LYS A 276 -2.36 -29.60 20.30
C LYS A 276 -3.16 -30.48 19.33
N ASN A 277 -4.23 -31.13 19.79
CA ASN A 277 -5.08 -31.97 18.94
C ASN A 277 -5.89 -31.15 17.92
N ILE A 278 -6.45 -30.00 18.34
CA ILE A 278 -7.25 -29.10 17.48
C ILE A 278 -6.48 -28.59 16.25
N ILE A 279 -5.17 -28.39 16.36
CA ILE A 279 -4.37 -27.83 15.25
C ILE A 279 -4.38 -28.74 14.03
N TYR A 280 -4.52 -30.05 14.23
CA TYR A 280 -4.43 -31.05 13.17
C TYR A 280 -5.77 -31.68 12.82
N ASP A 281 -6.64 -31.88 13.81
CA ASP A 281 -7.94 -32.46 13.58
C ASP A 281 -8.93 -31.39 13.09
N ASP A 282 -9.23 -31.42 11.79
CA ASP A 282 -10.17 -30.49 11.16
C ASP A 282 -11.61 -30.63 11.67
N LYS A 283 -12.03 -31.86 12.01
CA LYS A 283 -13.39 -32.11 12.54
C LYS A 283 -13.50 -31.53 13.95
N LEU A 284 -12.54 -31.84 14.82
CA LEU A 284 -12.48 -31.31 16.19
C LEU A 284 -12.36 -29.78 16.19
N ARG A 285 -11.51 -29.22 15.32
CA ARG A 285 -11.36 -27.77 15.20
C ARG A 285 -12.65 -27.10 14.79
N THR A 286 -13.33 -27.64 13.78
CA THR A 286 -14.58 -27.07 13.25
C THR A 286 -15.71 -27.18 14.27
N SER A 287 -15.84 -28.30 14.98
CA SER A 287 -16.86 -28.47 16.03
C SER A 287 -16.62 -27.55 17.23
N TYR A 288 -15.35 -27.25 17.57
CA TYR A 288 -15.01 -26.35 18.67
C TYR A 288 -15.31 -24.87 18.37
N LEU A 289 -15.51 -24.47 17.12
CA LEU A 289 -15.79 -23.05 16.78
C LEU A 289 -17.06 -22.51 17.44
N THR A 290 -18.08 -23.36 17.64
CA THR A 290 -19.31 -22.97 18.34
C THR A 290 -19.06 -22.69 19.83
N GLU A 291 -18.24 -23.52 20.49
CA GLU A 291 -17.82 -23.28 21.87
C GLU A 291 -16.95 -22.02 21.95
N LEU A 292 -16.00 -21.84 21.02
CA LEU A 292 -15.15 -20.66 20.93
C LEU A 292 -15.97 -19.38 20.76
N GLN A 293 -16.96 -19.38 19.86
CA GLN A 293 -17.83 -18.21 19.64
C GLN A 293 -18.61 -17.85 20.90
N SER A 294 -19.11 -18.86 21.63
CA SER A 294 -19.81 -18.65 22.91
C SER A 294 -18.89 -18.01 23.96
N LYS A 295 -17.62 -18.47 24.05
CA LYS A 295 -16.61 -17.86 24.94
C LYS A 295 -16.31 -16.41 24.57
N ILE A 296 -16.16 -16.11 23.27
CA ILE A 296 -15.93 -14.74 22.80
C ILE A 296 -17.09 -13.83 23.24
N LEU A 297 -18.34 -14.24 23.02
CA LEU A 297 -19.52 -13.46 23.42
C LEU A 297 -19.58 -13.25 24.93
N LEU A 298 -19.30 -14.29 25.71
CA LEU A 298 -19.25 -14.21 27.17
C LEU A 298 -18.25 -13.14 27.65
N TYR A 299 -17.01 -13.19 27.14
CA TYR A 299 -15.94 -12.28 27.58
C TYR A 299 -16.09 -10.84 27.04
N ARG A 300 -16.79 -10.63 25.91
CA ARG A 300 -17.18 -9.29 25.45
C ARG A 300 -18.21 -8.66 26.39
N ASN A 301 -19.26 -9.42 26.72
CA ASN A 301 -20.37 -8.93 27.53
C ASN A 301 -19.97 -8.69 29.00
N SER A 302 -19.13 -9.57 29.58
CA SER A 302 -18.76 -9.47 31.00
C SER A 302 -17.94 -8.22 31.35
N ASN A 303 -17.32 -7.59 30.36
CA ASN A 303 -16.35 -6.51 30.54
C ASN A 303 -16.76 -5.21 29.82
N TYR A 304 -18.00 -5.12 29.32
CA TYR A 304 -18.50 -3.99 28.53
C TYR A 304 -17.65 -3.63 27.29
N GLN A 305 -17.10 -4.64 26.61
CA GLN A 305 -16.20 -4.43 25.47
C GLN A 305 -16.96 -4.51 24.14
N LYS A 306 -17.10 -3.37 23.44
CA LYS A 306 -17.89 -3.28 22.21
C LYS A 306 -17.29 -4.03 21.03
N TYR A 307 -15.96 -4.01 20.84
CA TYR A 307 -15.32 -4.46 19.58
C TYR A 307 -14.39 -5.68 19.70
N ASP A 308 -13.70 -5.86 20.83
CA ASP A 308 -12.79 -6.99 21.07
C ASP A 308 -13.10 -7.61 22.44
N TYR A 309 -12.86 -8.90 22.66
CA TYR A 309 -12.93 -9.52 24.00
C TYR A 309 -11.65 -9.36 24.83
N ALA A 310 -10.53 -9.01 24.17
CA ALA A 310 -9.22 -8.85 24.82
C ALA A 310 -8.96 -7.43 25.37
N SER A 311 -9.86 -6.48 25.13
CA SER A 311 -9.82 -5.13 25.70
C SER A 311 -10.12 -5.14 27.21
N THR A 312 -9.83 -4.04 27.92
CA THR A 312 -9.98 -4.01 29.39
C THR A 312 -10.61 -2.76 29.99
N LYS A 313 -10.92 -1.76 29.17
CA LYS A 313 -11.59 -0.51 29.59
C LYS A 313 -12.66 -0.13 28.58
N SER A 314 -13.52 0.82 28.97
CA SER A 314 -14.37 1.53 28.01
C SER A 314 -13.50 2.18 26.93
N LEU A 315 -13.96 2.12 25.67
CA LEU A 315 -13.29 2.78 24.54
C LEU A 315 -12.99 4.24 24.87
N SER A 316 -11.76 4.67 24.56
CA SER A 316 -11.43 6.10 24.51
C SER A 316 -12.02 6.71 23.24
N SER A 317 -12.11 8.04 23.21
CA SER A 317 -12.51 8.79 22.01
C SER A 317 -11.53 8.62 20.84
N ASN A 318 -10.28 8.24 21.10
CA ASN A 318 -9.23 8.03 20.11
C ASN A 318 -9.54 6.81 19.21
N ILE A 319 -9.40 7.00 17.90
CA ILE A 319 -9.61 5.98 16.86
C ILE A 319 -8.71 4.76 17.02
N TYR A 320 -7.47 4.94 17.48
CA TYR A 320 -6.50 3.86 17.66
C TYR A 320 -6.84 2.92 18.83
N SER A 321 -7.84 3.26 19.64
CA SER A 321 -8.33 2.38 20.72
C SER A 321 -8.88 1.05 20.23
N ILE A 322 -9.23 0.93 18.95
CA ILE A 322 -9.62 -0.34 18.33
C ILE A 322 -8.51 -1.40 18.43
N HIS A 323 -7.24 -0.98 18.53
CA HIS A 323 -6.07 -1.87 18.61
C HIS A 323 -5.77 -2.36 20.02
N GLN A 324 -6.48 -1.83 21.04
CA GLN A 324 -6.15 -2.06 22.44
C GLN A 324 -6.13 -3.55 22.81
N GLY A 325 -7.12 -4.32 22.36
CA GLY A 325 -7.24 -5.72 22.76
C GLY A 325 -6.05 -6.55 22.30
N GLU A 326 -5.64 -6.39 21.04
CA GLU A 326 -4.50 -7.08 20.48
C GLU A 326 -3.17 -6.63 21.09
N ARG A 327 -2.92 -5.32 21.15
CA ARG A 327 -1.68 -4.78 21.72
C ARG A 327 -1.49 -5.15 23.17
N LYS A 328 -2.58 -5.15 23.95
CA LYS A 328 -2.54 -5.57 25.34
C LYS A 328 -2.22 -7.05 25.45
N LEU A 329 -2.84 -7.90 24.64
CA LEU A 329 -2.55 -9.34 24.64
C LEU A 329 -1.06 -9.60 24.39
N LEU A 330 -0.48 -8.96 23.37
CA LEU A 330 0.95 -9.06 23.05
C LEU A 330 1.83 -8.53 24.20
N TYR A 331 1.56 -7.32 24.68
CA TYR A 331 2.33 -6.68 25.75
C TYR A 331 2.33 -7.52 27.04
N GLU A 332 1.15 -7.95 27.51
CA GLU A 332 1.02 -8.76 28.74
C GLU A 332 1.72 -10.11 28.57
N TYR A 333 1.60 -10.72 27.38
CA TYR A 333 2.36 -11.94 27.08
C TYR A 333 3.86 -11.71 27.20
N PHE A 334 4.42 -10.71 26.50
CA PHE A 334 5.85 -10.44 26.49
C PHE A 334 6.37 -10.04 27.88
N LEU A 335 5.61 -9.25 28.63
CA LEU A 335 5.98 -8.84 29.99
C LEU A 335 6.17 -10.05 30.90
N ASN A 336 5.28 -11.05 30.81
CA ASN A 336 5.40 -12.27 31.61
C ASN A 336 6.42 -13.27 31.03
N TYR A 337 6.57 -13.32 29.70
CA TYR A 337 7.53 -14.19 29.03
C TYR A 337 8.97 -13.79 29.34
N LEU A 338 9.30 -12.50 29.26
CA LEU A 338 10.64 -11.96 29.55
C LEU A 338 11.04 -12.08 31.03
N GLN A 339 10.10 -12.45 31.90
CA GLN A 339 10.33 -12.72 33.32
C GLN A 339 10.36 -14.23 33.63
N ASP A 340 10.42 -15.08 32.60
CA ASP A 340 10.46 -16.53 32.72
C ASP A 340 9.31 -17.13 33.56
N ILE A 341 8.12 -16.54 33.49
CA ILE A 341 6.96 -17.05 34.23
C ILE A 341 6.61 -18.47 33.73
N PRO A 342 6.71 -19.53 34.57
CA PRO A 342 6.69 -20.91 34.07
C PRO A 342 5.43 -21.30 33.30
N LYS A 343 4.25 -20.76 33.68
CA LYS A 343 2.99 -21.01 32.97
C LYS A 343 2.96 -20.37 31.57
N ILE A 344 3.63 -19.25 31.38
CA ILE A 344 3.68 -18.51 30.11
C ILE A 344 4.75 -19.12 29.18
N VAL A 345 5.91 -19.49 29.73
CA VAL A 345 6.95 -20.23 28.97
C VAL A 345 6.39 -21.55 28.42
N LYS A 346 5.54 -22.25 29.18
CA LYS A 346 4.85 -23.49 28.74
C LYS A 346 3.97 -23.33 27.50
N ILE A 347 3.58 -22.11 27.13
CA ILE A 347 2.78 -21.83 25.93
C ILE A 347 3.53 -21.00 24.89
N ALA A 348 4.85 -20.86 25.02
CA ALA A 348 5.59 -19.92 24.20
C ALA A 348 5.68 -20.28 22.72
N ASP A 349 5.77 -21.57 22.38
CA ASP A 349 5.69 -22.01 20.98
C ASP A 349 4.29 -21.75 20.38
N TRP A 350 3.22 -21.82 21.20
CA TRP A 350 1.88 -21.44 20.75
C TRP A 350 1.77 -19.96 20.45
N MET A 351 2.42 -19.10 21.26
CA MET A 351 2.49 -17.68 20.98
C MET A 351 3.29 -17.39 19.71
N PHE A 352 4.44 -18.04 19.53
CA PHE A 352 5.24 -17.89 18.31
C PHE A 352 4.43 -18.30 17.07
N LEU A 353 3.68 -19.40 17.15
CA LEU A 353 2.79 -19.84 16.09
C LEU A 353 1.65 -18.82 15.83
N TYR A 354 1.06 -18.26 16.89
CA TYR A 354 0.05 -17.20 16.77
C TYR A 354 0.61 -15.97 16.02
N ILE A 355 1.80 -15.49 16.41
CA ILE A 355 2.50 -14.39 15.74
C ILE A 355 2.77 -14.74 14.27
N SER A 356 3.28 -15.94 14.00
CA SER A 356 3.58 -16.41 12.65
C SER A 356 2.32 -16.46 11.78
N LEU A 357 1.20 -16.94 12.31
CA LEU A 357 -0.09 -16.95 11.62
C LEU A 357 -0.59 -15.53 11.35
N LYS A 358 -0.51 -14.62 12.33
CA LYS A 358 -0.88 -13.21 12.16
C LYS A 358 -0.07 -12.58 11.03
N ILE A 359 1.26 -12.75 11.03
CA ILE A 359 2.15 -12.25 9.97
C ILE A 359 1.80 -12.86 8.63
N ARG A 360 1.63 -14.19 8.53
CA ARG A 360 1.30 -14.87 7.27
C ARG A 360 -0.02 -14.36 6.69
N ILE A 361 -1.04 -14.16 7.51
CA ILE A 361 -2.34 -13.67 7.06
C ILE A 361 -2.23 -12.19 6.66
N ARG A 362 -1.43 -11.39 7.38
CA ARG A 362 -1.18 -9.99 7.05
C ARG A 362 -0.60 -9.80 5.64
N LYS A 363 0.22 -10.73 5.16
CA LYS A 363 0.76 -10.73 3.78
C LYS A 363 -0.29 -10.72 2.68
N GLU A 364 -1.55 -11.04 3.02
CA GLU A 364 -2.66 -11.05 2.08
C GLU A 364 -3.40 -9.69 2.02
N PHE A 365 -3.14 -8.78 2.96
CA PHE A 365 -3.84 -7.50 3.08
C PHE A 365 -2.92 -6.29 3.00
N VAL A 366 -1.65 -6.47 3.36
CA VAL A 366 -0.60 -5.44 3.24
C VAL A 366 0.40 -5.87 2.18
N GLN A 367 0.70 -4.97 1.23
CA GLN A 367 1.62 -5.26 0.13
C GLN A 367 3.07 -5.35 0.63
N THR A 368 3.48 -6.59 0.89
CA THR A 368 4.76 -6.94 1.51
C THR A 368 5.62 -7.84 0.61
N ASN A 369 5.01 -8.44 -0.43
CA ASN A 369 5.74 -9.23 -1.42
C ASN A 369 6.72 -8.34 -2.23
N PRO A 370 7.74 -8.94 -2.88
CA PRO A 370 8.73 -8.21 -3.65
C PRO A 370 8.29 -7.92 -5.09
N LEU A 371 7.06 -8.30 -5.47
CA LEU A 371 6.55 -8.11 -6.82
C LEU A 371 6.14 -6.64 -7.01
N TYR A 372 6.51 -6.06 -8.15
CA TYR A 372 6.12 -4.71 -8.56
C TYR A 372 5.01 -4.74 -9.63
N GLY A 373 4.47 -3.57 -9.97
CA GLY A 373 3.43 -3.40 -10.98
C GLY A 373 2.00 -3.34 -10.44
N PHE A 374 1.14 -2.63 -11.18
CA PHE A 374 -0.23 -2.33 -10.75
C PHE A 374 -1.12 -3.58 -10.62
N GLU A 375 -0.92 -4.59 -11.47
CA GLU A 375 -1.66 -5.87 -11.38
C GLU A 375 -1.37 -6.62 -10.07
N ASN A 376 -0.16 -6.54 -9.52
CA ASN A 376 0.14 -7.10 -8.20
C ASN A 376 -0.57 -6.30 -7.10
N PHE A 377 -0.53 -4.97 -7.16
CA PHE A 377 -1.24 -4.09 -6.24
C PHE A 377 -2.76 -4.37 -6.22
N LYS A 378 -3.38 -4.56 -7.39
CA LYS A 378 -4.81 -4.89 -7.54
C LYS A 378 -5.27 -6.08 -6.70
N ILE A 379 -4.40 -7.06 -6.47
CA ILE A 379 -4.73 -8.22 -5.63
C ILE A 379 -5.07 -7.73 -4.21
N TYR A 380 -4.27 -6.81 -3.66
CA TYR A 380 -4.48 -6.22 -2.34
C TYR A 380 -5.66 -5.25 -2.33
N GLU A 381 -5.76 -4.41 -3.36
CA GLU A 381 -6.87 -3.46 -3.54
C GLU A 381 -8.22 -4.17 -3.53
N SER A 382 -8.34 -5.30 -4.25
CA SER A 382 -9.60 -6.05 -4.36
C SER A 382 -10.07 -6.69 -3.05
N ARG A 383 -9.17 -6.78 -2.06
CA ARG A 383 -9.44 -7.37 -0.74
C ARG A 383 -9.82 -6.33 0.29
N LYS A 384 -9.62 -5.03 0.03
CA LYS A 384 -9.94 -3.96 0.96
C LYS A 384 -11.41 -4.03 1.36
N SER A 385 -11.70 -3.90 2.65
CA SER A 385 -13.04 -3.94 3.25
C SER A 385 -13.88 -5.22 3.08
N ARG A 386 -13.56 -6.12 2.14
CA ARG A 386 -14.37 -7.32 1.82
C ARG A 386 -14.50 -8.31 2.99
N TYR A 387 -13.55 -8.31 3.92
CA TYR A 387 -13.45 -9.31 5.00
C TYR A 387 -13.77 -8.75 6.37
N CYS A 388 -14.36 -7.55 6.44
CA CYS A 388 -14.64 -6.85 7.69
C CYS A 388 -16.10 -6.36 7.74
N GLY A 389 -17.04 -7.19 7.31
CA GLY A 389 -18.45 -6.79 7.15
C GLY A 389 -19.16 -6.42 8.47
N ARG A 390 -18.68 -6.89 9.63
CA ARG A 390 -19.29 -6.53 10.93
C ARG A 390 -18.80 -5.20 11.51
N TYR A 391 -17.77 -4.61 10.90
CA TYR A 391 -17.18 -3.33 11.30
C TYR A 391 -16.97 -2.41 10.09
N GLU A 392 -17.81 -2.55 9.06
CA GLU A 392 -17.71 -1.76 7.82
C GLU A 392 -17.84 -0.26 8.12
N GLU A 393 -18.66 0.11 9.10
CA GLU A 393 -18.86 1.49 9.55
C GLU A 393 -17.59 2.13 10.13
N LEU A 394 -16.62 1.32 10.58
CA LEU A 394 -15.35 1.81 11.12
C LEU A 394 -14.38 2.26 10.02
N TYR A 395 -14.50 1.77 8.78
CA TYR A 395 -13.56 2.09 7.71
C TYR A 395 -13.47 3.59 7.42
N PRO A 396 -14.56 4.28 7.05
CA PRO A 396 -14.50 5.71 6.75
C PRO A 396 -14.11 6.52 7.99
N LEU A 397 -14.54 6.10 9.18
CA LEU A 397 -14.18 6.75 10.43
C LEU A 397 -12.68 6.65 10.72
N TYR A 398 -12.11 5.44 10.58
CA TYR A 398 -10.69 5.18 10.78
C TYR A 398 -9.85 5.91 9.75
N ALA A 399 -10.24 5.83 8.47
CA ALA A 399 -9.56 6.50 7.38
C ALA A 399 -9.40 8.00 7.64
N VAL A 400 -10.48 8.70 8.03
CA VAL A 400 -10.41 10.15 8.30
C VAL A 400 -9.69 10.45 9.61
N GLN A 401 -10.09 9.83 10.73
CA GLN A 401 -9.56 10.18 12.05
C GLN A 401 -8.09 9.80 12.24
N SER A 402 -7.59 8.82 11.50
CA SER A 402 -6.16 8.49 11.50
C SER A 402 -5.33 9.32 10.51
N SER A 403 -5.97 10.07 9.60
CA SER A 403 -5.29 10.88 8.57
C SER A 403 -5.27 12.37 8.90
N ILE A 404 -6.27 12.87 9.62
CA ILE A 404 -6.23 14.17 10.28
C ILE A 404 -5.74 13.91 11.71
N ARG A 405 -4.60 14.46 12.14
CA ARG A 405 -4.10 14.27 13.52
C ARG A 405 -4.86 15.14 14.51
N GLU A 406 -5.10 14.62 15.71
CA GLU A 406 -5.88 15.32 16.74
C GLU A 406 -5.23 16.65 17.12
N LYS A 407 -6.03 17.71 17.25
CA LYS A 407 -5.57 19.07 17.65
C LYS A 407 -4.53 19.68 16.70
N THR A 408 -4.46 19.24 15.45
CA THR A 408 -3.62 19.84 14.41
C THR A 408 -4.46 20.60 13.39
N ARG A 409 -3.80 21.34 12.49
CA ARG A 409 -4.44 21.97 11.33
C ARG A 409 -4.21 21.13 10.06
N ASP A 410 -4.40 19.83 10.16
CA ASP A 410 -4.24 18.92 9.03
C ASP A 410 -5.41 19.00 8.04
N TYR A 411 -5.12 18.72 6.78
CA TYR A 411 -6.09 18.67 5.69
C TYR A 411 -6.04 17.32 5.00
N PHE A 412 -7.22 16.77 4.72
CA PHE A 412 -7.40 15.48 4.05
C PHE A 412 -8.35 15.63 2.87
N GLU A 413 -7.81 15.47 1.66
CA GLU A 413 -8.58 15.49 0.41
C GLU A 413 -8.76 14.05 -0.08
N ALA A 414 -9.87 13.43 0.35
CA ALA A 414 -10.10 12.01 0.18
C ALA A 414 -10.75 11.70 -1.18
N ARG A 415 -10.24 10.66 -1.85
CA ARG A 415 -10.82 10.13 -3.08
C ARG A 415 -11.85 9.06 -2.81
N VAL A 416 -12.96 9.16 -3.53
CA VAL A 416 -14.07 8.21 -3.49
C VAL A 416 -14.65 8.00 -4.88
N THR A 417 -15.21 6.82 -5.15
CA THR A 417 -15.98 6.56 -6.36
C THR A 417 -17.26 7.39 -6.39
N PRO A 418 -17.93 7.58 -7.55
CA PRO A 418 -19.25 8.22 -7.60
C PRO A 418 -20.22 7.57 -6.60
N GLY A 419 -20.86 8.38 -5.75
CA GLY A 419 -21.73 7.91 -4.66
C GLY A 419 -21.00 7.31 -3.44
N GLY A 420 -19.68 7.36 -3.40
CA GLY A 420 -18.85 6.76 -2.35
C GLY A 420 -18.59 7.64 -1.12
N ILE A 421 -19.12 8.87 -1.08
CA ILE A 421 -19.01 9.74 0.11
C ILE A 421 -19.88 9.16 1.23
N PRO A 422 -19.32 8.90 2.44
CA PRO A 422 -20.10 8.32 3.54
C PRO A 422 -21.22 9.25 4.03
N ASN A 423 -22.39 8.67 4.31
CA ASN A 423 -23.53 9.35 4.94
C ASN A 423 -23.46 9.29 6.48
N ILE A 424 -22.27 9.45 7.05
CA ILE A 424 -22.02 9.44 8.50
C ILE A 424 -21.22 10.66 8.94
N ARG A 425 -21.32 11.03 10.22
CA ARG A 425 -20.52 12.11 10.82
C ARG A 425 -19.13 11.62 11.20
N LEU A 426 -18.15 11.92 10.36
CA LEU A 426 -16.75 11.48 10.49
C LEU A 426 -16.00 12.18 11.63
N GLU A 427 -16.51 13.32 12.10
CA GLU A 427 -15.99 14.04 13.25
C GLU A 427 -16.39 13.43 14.60
N CYS A 428 -17.39 12.55 14.66
CA CYS A 428 -17.82 11.93 15.91
C CYS A 428 -16.86 10.81 16.33
N SER A 429 -16.49 10.72 17.61
CA SER A 429 -15.66 9.63 18.12
C SER A 429 -16.35 8.26 18.03
N LEU A 430 -15.56 7.19 18.11
CA LEU A 430 -16.01 5.78 18.09
C LEU A 430 -17.12 5.45 19.10
N ASP A 431 -17.06 6.08 20.27
CA ASP A 431 -18.03 5.92 21.36
C ASP A 431 -19.19 6.92 21.30
N HIS A 432 -19.20 7.81 20.29
CA HIS A 432 -20.13 8.91 20.09
C HIS A 432 -20.21 9.92 21.25
N LYS A 433 -19.25 9.90 22.20
CA LYS A 433 -19.25 10.81 23.36
C LYS A 433 -18.57 12.14 23.08
N SER A 434 -17.74 12.22 22.03
CA SER A 434 -16.96 13.41 21.70
C SER A 434 -16.97 13.70 20.21
N LYS A 435 -16.59 14.92 19.84
CA LYS A 435 -16.45 15.36 18.45
C LYS A 435 -15.10 16.00 18.26
N ARG A 436 -14.46 15.72 17.13
CA ARG A 436 -13.21 16.32 16.70
C ARG A 436 -13.46 17.58 15.90
N SER A 437 -13.23 18.74 16.51
CA SER A 437 -13.40 20.06 15.85
C SER A 437 -12.44 20.28 14.69
N ASP A 438 -11.27 19.64 14.74
CA ASP A 438 -10.28 19.61 13.67
C ASP A 438 -10.76 18.86 12.41
N ILE A 439 -11.86 18.09 12.49
CA ILE A 439 -12.54 17.47 11.33
C ILE A 439 -13.79 18.28 11.00
N ASN A 440 -13.75 19.00 9.89
CA ASN A 440 -14.83 19.87 9.43
C ASN A 440 -14.80 20.03 7.91
N THR A 441 -15.72 20.80 7.34
CA THR A 441 -15.86 20.98 5.89
C THR A 441 -14.70 21.74 5.23
N ASN A 442 -13.80 22.34 6.02
CA ASN A 442 -12.58 22.96 5.53
C ASN A 442 -11.38 22.02 5.64
N SER A 443 -11.29 21.15 6.65
CA SER A 443 -10.19 20.18 6.78
C SER A 443 -10.41 18.88 6.01
N LEU A 444 -11.66 18.48 5.78
CA LEU A 444 -12.04 17.29 5.02
C LEU A 444 -12.80 17.67 3.75
N THR A 445 -12.24 17.32 2.59
CA THR A 445 -12.85 17.52 1.27
C THR A 445 -12.77 16.25 0.44
N PHE A 446 -13.61 16.14 -0.58
CA PHE A 446 -13.69 14.93 -1.41
C PHE A 446 -13.40 15.21 -2.89
N ILE A 447 -12.61 14.34 -3.50
CA ILE A 447 -12.48 14.24 -4.95
C ILE A 447 -13.21 12.98 -5.41
N VAL A 448 -14.02 13.10 -6.46
CA VAL A 448 -14.66 11.92 -7.05
C VAL A 448 -13.80 11.37 -8.17
N HIS A 449 -13.35 10.12 -8.03
CA HIS A 449 -12.53 9.46 -9.05
C HIS A 449 -13.34 8.45 -9.88
N PHE A 450 -13.24 8.52 -11.20
CA PHE A 450 -13.79 7.52 -12.10
C PHE A 450 -12.87 6.30 -12.16
N ILE A 451 -13.41 5.10 -12.02
CA ILE A 451 -12.59 3.87 -12.10
C ILE A 451 -12.33 3.52 -13.56
N LYS A 452 -11.06 3.59 -13.98
CA LYS A 452 -10.60 3.21 -15.32
C LYS A 452 -10.97 1.75 -15.59
N GLN A 453 -11.73 1.55 -16.66
CA GLN A 453 -12.19 0.26 -17.14
C GLN A 453 -11.24 -0.28 -18.21
N ASN A 454 -11.08 -1.59 -18.27
CA ASN A 454 -10.25 -2.25 -19.27
C ASN A 454 -10.97 -2.26 -20.63
N GLU A 455 -10.37 -1.62 -21.64
CA GLU A 455 -10.87 -1.49 -23.02
C GLU A 455 -11.31 -2.86 -23.58
N LYS A 456 -10.47 -3.89 -23.46
CA LYS A 456 -10.77 -5.24 -23.98
C LYS A 456 -12.02 -5.87 -23.37
N LYS A 457 -12.36 -5.55 -22.11
CA LYS A 457 -13.58 -6.04 -21.46
C LYS A 457 -14.83 -5.34 -21.98
N ILE A 458 -14.75 -4.02 -22.18
CA ILE A 458 -15.89 -3.22 -22.67
C ILE A 458 -16.17 -3.51 -24.14
N HIS A 459 -15.13 -3.56 -24.98
CA HIS A 459 -15.32 -3.74 -26.43
C HIS A 459 -15.67 -5.17 -26.86
N LYS A 460 -15.49 -6.18 -26.00
CA LYS A 460 -16.08 -7.51 -26.23
C LYS A 460 -17.59 -7.44 -26.45
N ASN A 461 -18.27 -6.50 -25.78
CA ASN A 461 -19.71 -6.31 -25.92
C ASN A 461 -20.10 -5.38 -27.08
N ASN A 462 -19.17 -4.54 -27.56
CA ASN A 462 -19.38 -3.52 -28.60
C ASN A 462 -18.63 -3.83 -29.91
N PHE A 463 -18.40 -5.10 -30.21
CA PHE A 463 -17.77 -5.59 -31.46
C PHE A 463 -16.42 -4.95 -31.84
N GLY A 464 -15.62 -4.46 -30.88
CA GLY A 464 -14.29 -3.86 -31.16
C GLY A 464 -14.27 -2.36 -31.49
N MET A 465 -15.39 -1.64 -31.37
CA MET A 465 -15.48 -0.20 -31.72
C MET A 465 -15.30 0.70 -30.50
N ARG A 466 -14.34 1.65 -30.55
CA ARG A 466 -13.91 2.54 -29.43
C ARG A 466 -14.82 3.73 -29.13
N PHE A 467 -15.72 4.12 -30.04
CA PHE A 467 -16.45 5.40 -29.93
C PHE A 467 -17.38 5.51 -28.70
N ASP A 468 -17.92 4.39 -28.21
CA ASP A 468 -18.82 4.36 -27.03
C ASP A 468 -18.11 4.08 -25.71
N PHE A 469 -16.78 3.98 -25.69
CA PHE A 469 -16.04 3.58 -24.47
C PHE A 469 -16.31 4.52 -23.28
N LYS A 470 -16.64 5.78 -23.55
CA LYS A 470 -16.87 6.77 -22.49
C LYS A 470 -18.27 6.74 -21.86
N GLN A 471 -19.23 5.99 -22.41
CA GLN A 471 -20.66 6.15 -22.10
C GLN A 471 -21.00 5.96 -20.60
N ASP A 472 -20.35 5.00 -19.94
CA ASP A 472 -20.51 4.79 -18.49
C ASP A 472 -20.04 6.00 -17.67
N TYR A 473 -18.94 6.64 -18.08
CA TYR A 473 -18.41 7.82 -17.40
C TYR A 473 -19.28 9.05 -17.60
N VAL A 474 -19.98 9.16 -18.74
CA VAL A 474 -20.99 10.22 -18.95
C VAL A 474 -22.07 10.13 -17.86
N THR A 475 -22.62 8.93 -17.67
CA THR A 475 -23.65 8.68 -16.66
C THR A 475 -23.13 8.95 -15.25
N GLN A 476 -21.89 8.57 -14.95
CA GLN A 476 -21.26 8.84 -13.65
C GLN A 476 -21.04 10.33 -13.43
N LEU A 477 -20.57 11.08 -14.44
CA LEU A 477 -20.32 12.52 -14.33
C LEU A 477 -21.58 13.29 -13.97
N PHE A 478 -22.71 13.00 -14.61
CA PHE A 478 -23.98 13.66 -14.27
C PHE A 478 -24.41 13.40 -12.82
N LYS A 479 -24.19 12.18 -12.29
CA LYS A 479 -24.42 11.87 -10.88
C LYS A 479 -23.51 12.68 -9.95
N VAL A 480 -22.25 12.89 -10.34
CA VAL A 480 -21.29 13.68 -9.57
C VAL A 480 -21.68 15.16 -9.55
N LEU A 481 -22.10 15.72 -10.69
CA LEU A 481 -22.56 17.11 -10.77
C LEU A 481 -23.80 17.34 -9.90
N ASP A 482 -24.76 16.41 -9.93
CA ASP A 482 -25.95 16.44 -9.08
C ASP A 482 -25.61 16.33 -7.58
N ASP A 483 -24.72 15.41 -7.17
CA ASP A 483 -24.28 15.29 -5.78
C ASP A 483 -23.50 16.53 -5.31
N ALA A 484 -22.65 17.09 -6.17
CA ALA A 484 -21.93 18.32 -5.87
C ALA A 484 -22.88 19.49 -5.62
N GLU A 485 -23.92 19.64 -6.44
CA GLU A 485 -24.93 20.70 -6.28
C GLU A 485 -25.78 20.50 -5.02
N LYS A 486 -26.21 19.26 -4.74
CA LYS A 486 -26.94 18.92 -3.50
C LYS A 486 -26.12 19.28 -2.26
N ARG A 487 -24.82 18.96 -2.25
CA ARG A 487 -23.92 19.26 -1.12
C ARG A 487 -23.63 20.75 -0.99
N ARG A 488 -23.55 21.48 -2.11
CA ARG A 488 -23.36 22.94 -2.12
C ARG A 488 -24.57 23.70 -1.58
N THR A 489 -25.78 23.23 -1.91
CA THR A 489 -27.05 23.88 -1.53
C THR A 489 -27.57 23.46 -0.16
N ALA A 490 -27.04 22.39 0.43
CA ALA A 490 -27.36 21.96 1.80
C ALA A 490 -27.00 23.05 2.84
N ARG A 491 -27.98 23.91 3.17
CA ARG A 491 -27.86 24.97 4.19
C ARG A 491 -27.80 24.38 5.60
N SER A 492 -26.58 24.19 6.14
CA SER A 492 -26.28 23.87 7.54
C SER A 492 -26.84 22.51 8.07
N PRO A 493 -26.07 21.76 8.87
CA PRO A 493 -26.50 20.45 9.42
C PRO A 493 -27.70 20.48 10.39
N PHE A 494 -28.35 21.62 10.61
CA PHE A 494 -29.42 21.81 11.61
C PHE A 494 -30.85 21.84 11.06
N ASN A 495 -31.08 21.91 9.75
CA ASN A 495 -32.43 21.93 9.17
C ASN A 495 -32.95 20.57 8.68
N TYR A 496 -32.37 19.47 9.17
CA TYR A 496 -32.94 18.15 8.97
C TYR A 496 -33.88 17.83 10.14
N VAL A 497 -35.07 18.43 10.12
CA VAL A 497 -36.13 18.13 11.08
C VAL A 497 -36.56 16.67 10.90
N GLU A 498 -36.51 15.90 11.99
CA GLU A 498 -37.14 14.59 12.17
C GLU A 498 -38.63 14.68 11.78
N LYS A 499 -38.98 14.51 10.50
CA LYS A 499 -40.34 14.11 10.12
C LYS A 499 -40.45 12.61 10.38
N ARG A 500 -40.63 12.26 11.66
CA ARG A 500 -41.15 10.95 12.07
C ARG A 500 -42.60 10.83 11.61
N ARG A 501 -42.81 10.51 10.34
CA ARG A 501 -44.03 9.92 9.75
C ARG A 501 -43.81 9.90 8.24
N ILE A 502 -43.70 8.69 7.67
CA ILE A 502 -43.43 8.33 6.27
C ILE A 502 -41.92 8.16 5.99
N GLY A 503 -41.54 6.93 5.61
CA GLY A 503 -40.19 6.36 5.74
C GLY A 503 -39.08 6.98 4.87
N HIS A 504 -37.86 6.84 5.40
CA HIS A 504 -36.54 7.14 4.82
C HIS A 504 -36.25 8.61 4.48
N SER A 505 -35.83 9.37 5.50
CA SER A 505 -35.14 10.64 5.29
C SER A 505 -33.62 10.43 5.43
N MET A 506 -32.87 10.61 4.34
CA MET A 506 -31.43 10.35 4.28
C MET A 506 -30.64 11.58 4.77
N PHE A 507 -29.98 11.47 5.92
CA PHE A 507 -29.02 12.47 6.41
C PHE A 507 -27.80 12.51 5.48
N VAL A 508 -27.47 13.69 4.95
CA VAL A 508 -26.28 13.90 4.11
C VAL A 508 -25.37 14.94 4.78
N PRO A 509 -24.21 14.54 5.32
CA PRO A 509 -23.24 15.50 5.84
C PRO A 509 -22.78 16.47 4.73
N PRO A 510 -22.57 17.76 5.04
CA PRO A 510 -22.22 18.79 4.05
C PRO A 510 -20.73 18.75 3.65
N TYR A 511 -20.16 17.55 3.48
CA TYR A 511 -18.81 17.40 2.94
C TYR A 511 -18.79 17.81 1.48
N LYS A 512 -17.79 18.60 1.09
CA LYS A 512 -17.74 19.24 -0.23
C LYS A 512 -16.99 18.37 -1.24
N ILE A 513 -17.54 18.27 -2.45
CA ILE A 513 -16.82 17.76 -3.62
C ILE A 513 -16.01 18.92 -4.19
N VAL A 514 -14.69 18.80 -4.19
CA VAL A 514 -13.76 19.85 -4.63
C VAL A 514 -13.24 19.63 -6.04
N GLY A 515 -13.31 18.42 -6.58
CA GLY A 515 -12.78 18.12 -7.91
C GLY A 515 -13.10 16.70 -8.37
N ILE A 516 -12.60 16.37 -9.57
CA ILE A 516 -12.71 15.03 -10.16
C ILE A 516 -11.34 14.47 -10.51
N ASP A 517 -11.32 13.15 -10.63
CA ASP A 517 -10.15 12.34 -10.96
C ASP A 517 -10.55 11.11 -11.79
N ALA A 518 -9.59 10.39 -12.36
CA ALA A 518 -9.77 9.04 -12.86
C ALA A 518 -8.56 8.19 -12.48
N ALA A 519 -8.82 7.04 -11.87
CA ALA A 519 -7.83 6.16 -11.27
C ALA A 519 -8.17 4.70 -11.56
N GLY A 520 -7.22 3.79 -11.38
CA GLY A 520 -7.37 2.38 -11.75
C GLY A 520 -6.37 1.98 -12.83
N GLU A 521 -6.67 0.90 -13.56
CA GLU A 521 -5.77 0.34 -14.58
C GLU A 521 -5.51 1.34 -15.70
N GLU A 522 -4.26 1.79 -15.85
CA GLU A 522 -3.90 2.84 -16.82
C GLU A 522 -3.75 2.31 -18.23
N ILE A 523 -3.15 1.13 -18.36
CA ILE A 523 -2.73 0.56 -19.64
C ILE A 523 -3.91 0.49 -20.61
N GLU A 524 -5.01 -0.10 -20.20
CA GLU A 524 -6.16 -0.39 -21.07
C GLU A 524 -7.23 0.73 -21.02
N CYS A 525 -6.91 1.93 -20.54
CA CYS A 525 -7.85 3.05 -20.47
C CYS A 525 -7.13 4.40 -20.70
N PRO A 526 -6.91 4.80 -21.96
CA PRO A 526 -6.11 5.98 -22.27
C PRO A 526 -6.82 7.29 -21.88
N PRO A 527 -6.08 8.40 -21.69
CA PRO A 527 -6.65 9.70 -21.34
C PRO A 527 -7.71 10.21 -22.31
N ALA A 528 -7.62 9.81 -23.59
CA ALA A 528 -8.56 10.19 -24.64
C ALA A 528 -10.02 9.87 -24.29
N VAL A 529 -10.27 8.76 -23.58
CA VAL A 529 -11.61 8.33 -23.14
C VAL A 529 -12.29 9.37 -22.23
N PHE A 530 -11.49 10.09 -21.44
CA PHE A 530 -11.96 11.08 -20.47
C PHE A 530 -11.94 12.52 -21.01
N GLY A 531 -11.43 12.76 -22.23
CA GLY A 531 -11.27 14.09 -22.82
C GLY A 531 -12.52 14.94 -22.72
N HIS A 532 -13.62 14.48 -23.33
CA HIS A 532 -14.89 15.20 -23.29
C HIS A 532 -15.46 15.27 -21.85
N ILE A 533 -15.35 14.21 -21.05
CA ILE A 533 -15.80 14.18 -19.65
C ILE A 533 -15.19 15.34 -18.85
N TYR A 534 -13.87 15.54 -18.95
CA TYR A 534 -13.14 16.58 -18.21
C TYR A 534 -13.43 17.99 -18.74
N ARG A 535 -13.50 18.15 -20.08
CA ARG A 535 -13.87 19.43 -20.70
C ARG A 535 -15.28 19.86 -20.27
N TYR A 536 -16.24 18.93 -20.28
CA TYR A 536 -17.60 19.20 -19.84
C TYR A 536 -17.66 19.50 -18.33
N ALA A 537 -17.02 18.69 -17.49
CA ALA A 537 -16.99 18.91 -16.04
C ALA A 537 -16.50 20.33 -15.69
N ARG A 538 -15.43 20.78 -16.34
CA ARG A 538 -14.89 22.13 -16.19
C ARG A 538 -15.90 23.20 -16.63
N ALA A 539 -16.52 23.02 -17.79
CA ALA A 539 -17.50 23.96 -18.33
C ALA A 539 -18.78 24.02 -17.46
N ALA A 540 -19.14 22.91 -16.82
CA ALA A 540 -20.25 22.79 -15.87
C ALA A 540 -19.92 23.28 -14.44
N GLY A 541 -18.68 23.73 -14.19
CA GLY A 541 -18.28 24.37 -12.93
C GLY A 541 -17.36 23.55 -12.01
N LEU A 542 -17.13 22.26 -12.28
CA LEU A 542 -16.13 21.44 -11.59
C LEU A 542 -14.74 21.67 -12.22
N LYS A 543 -14.08 22.76 -11.80
CA LYS A 543 -12.84 23.25 -12.42
C LYS A 543 -11.57 22.59 -11.92
N ASN A 544 -11.57 22.01 -10.73
CA ASN A 544 -10.37 21.40 -10.16
C ASN A 544 -10.24 19.96 -10.64
N LEU A 545 -9.13 19.67 -11.32
CA LEU A 545 -8.95 18.44 -12.08
C LEU A 545 -7.61 17.81 -11.70
N THR A 546 -7.67 16.55 -11.29
CA THR A 546 -6.50 15.68 -11.16
C THR A 546 -6.71 14.45 -12.02
N TYR A 547 -5.64 13.72 -12.36
CA TYR A 547 -5.73 12.52 -13.17
C TYR A 547 -4.55 11.61 -12.83
N HIS A 548 -4.81 10.34 -12.48
CA HIS A 548 -3.73 9.35 -12.35
C HIS A 548 -3.17 9.06 -13.74
N VAL A 549 -1.85 9.19 -13.91
CA VAL A 549 -1.20 8.87 -15.18
C VAL A 549 0.29 8.67 -15.04
N GLY A 550 0.83 7.72 -15.80
CA GLY A 550 2.24 7.40 -15.84
C GLY A 550 2.72 6.68 -14.58
N GLU A 551 1.81 6.01 -13.87
CA GLU A 551 2.13 5.10 -12.78
C GLU A 551 2.44 3.70 -13.31
N ASP A 552 1.64 3.23 -14.27
CA ASP A 552 1.75 1.91 -14.89
C ASP A 552 1.86 2.03 -16.41
N PHE A 553 2.87 1.39 -16.98
CA PHE A 553 3.22 1.53 -18.39
C PHE A 553 4.10 0.37 -18.88
N TYR A 554 3.99 0.00 -20.15
CA TYR A 554 4.84 -1.04 -20.75
C TYR A 554 6.27 -0.53 -21.00
N ASP A 555 6.39 0.76 -21.31
CA ASP A 555 7.62 1.48 -21.65
C ASP A 555 7.58 2.89 -21.05
N ILE A 556 8.72 3.49 -20.66
CA ILE A 556 8.75 4.87 -20.16
C ILE A 556 8.12 5.81 -21.20
N ALA A 557 8.43 5.63 -22.49
CA ALA A 557 7.86 6.43 -23.57
C ALA A 557 6.32 6.30 -23.68
N ASP A 558 5.75 5.13 -23.37
CA ASP A 558 4.29 4.93 -23.28
C ASP A 558 3.69 5.73 -22.12
N GLY A 559 4.30 5.66 -20.94
CA GLY A 559 3.89 6.46 -19.79
C GLY A 559 3.96 7.97 -20.07
N LEU A 560 5.05 8.43 -20.69
CA LEU A 560 5.24 9.84 -21.09
C LEU A 560 4.21 10.28 -22.12
N LYS A 561 3.94 9.47 -23.15
CA LYS A 561 2.88 9.75 -24.11
C LYS A 561 1.54 9.94 -23.40
N ASN A 562 1.17 9.05 -22.48
CA ASN A 562 -0.10 9.16 -21.76
C ASN A 562 -0.16 10.42 -20.87
N ILE A 563 0.94 10.83 -20.24
CA ILE A 563 1.00 12.10 -19.49
C ILE A 563 0.82 13.30 -20.44
N ASN A 564 1.45 13.27 -21.61
CA ASN A 564 1.29 14.32 -22.61
C ASN A 564 -0.17 14.41 -23.11
N ASP A 565 -0.77 13.25 -23.41
CA ASP A 565 -2.18 13.13 -23.81
C ASP A 565 -3.13 13.61 -22.71
N SER A 566 -2.86 13.32 -21.43
CA SER A 566 -3.71 13.81 -20.33
C SER A 566 -3.65 15.34 -20.22
N ILE A 567 -2.47 15.93 -20.36
CA ILE A 567 -2.31 17.40 -20.34
C ILE A 567 -3.12 18.04 -21.47
N ARG A 568 -3.09 17.43 -22.67
CA ARG A 568 -3.80 17.95 -23.85
C ARG A 568 -5.31 17.69 -23.80
N PHE A 569 -5.73 16.43 -23.75
CA PHE A 569 -7.11 16.02 -23.95
C PHE A 569 -8.03 16.42 -22.80
N LEU A 570 -7.53 16.34 -21.56
CA LEU A 570 -8.27 16.77 -20.37
C LEU A 570 -8.11 18.28 -20.13
N GLY A 571 -7.25 18.93 -20.92
CA GLY A 571 -6.93 20.35 -20.85
C GLY A 571 -6.27 20.75 -19.53
N LEU A 572 -5.48 19.88 -18.90
CA LEU A 572 -4.85 20.17 -17.60
C LEU A 572 -3.95 21.40 -17.71
N ASN A 573 -4.05 22.28 -16.73
CA ASN A 573 -3.43 23.60 -16.73
C ASN A 573 -3.14 24.06 -15.29
N ASN A 574 -2.98 25.38 -15.11
CA ASN A 574 -2.67 25.97 -13.80
C ASN A 574 -3.71 25.57 -12.75
N GLY A 575 -3.25 24.91 -11.69
CA GLY A 575 -4.12 24.38 -10.63
C GLY A 575 -4.65 22.97 -10.90
N SER A 576 -4.28 22.33 -12.01
CA SER A 576 -4.49 20.88 -12.22
C SER A 576 -3.34 20.07 -11.61
N ARG A 577 -3.57 18.76 -11.41
CA ARG A 577 -2.59 17.86 -10.81
C ARG A 577 -2.47 16.55 -11.61
N LEU A 578 -1.30 15.93 -11.55
CA LEU A 578 -1.01 14.60 -12.10
C LEU A 578 -0.74 13.66 -10.93
N GLY A 579 -1.52 12.58 -10.83
CA GLY A 579 -1.28 11.52 -9.86
C GLY A 579 -0.08 10.66 -10.27
N HIS A 580 0.89 10.48 -9.37
CA HIS A 580 2.11 9.70 -9.53
C HIS A 580 3.11 10.26 -10.54
N ALA A 581 2.81 10.21 -11.85
CA ALA A 581 3.69 10.59 -12.95
C ALA A 581 5.09 9.97 -12.88
N ILE A 582 5.19 8.70 -12.45
CA ILE A 582 6.46 7.96 -12.27
C ILE A 582 7.26 7.95 -13.57
N ALA A 583 6.62 7.79 -14.72
CA ALA A 583 7.28 7.79 -16.04
C ALA A 583 8.16 9.04 -16.28
N ILE A 584 7.83 10.21 -15.72
CA ILE A 584 8.65 11.43 -15.87
C ILE A 584 9.95 11.37 -15.06
N GLY A 585 9.95 10.67 -13.93
CA GLY A 585 11.10 10.61 -13.04
C GLY A 585 11.81 9.26 -12.97
N ALA A 586 11.34 8.26 -13.72
CA ALA A 586 12.03 6.98 -13.88
C ALA A 586 13.38 7.20 -14.56
N LYS A 587 14.43 6.48 -14.12
CA LYS A 587 15.79 6.60 -14.67
C LYS A 587 15.93 5.80 -15.98
N PRO A 588 16.03 6.45 -17.16
CA PRO A 588 15.96 5.74 -18.44
C PRO A 588 17.08 4.73 -18.65
N PHE A 589 18.33 5.07 -18.28
CA PHE A 589 19.48 4.19 -18.47
C PHE A 589 19.30 2.84 -17.77
N SER A 590 19.10 2.87 -16.44
CA SER A 590 18.89 1.67 -15.63
C SER A 590 17.65 0.89 -16.06
N TYR A 591 16.56 1.59 -16.42
CA TYR A 591 15.32 0.93 -16.86
C TYR A 591 15.51 0.11 -18.15
N TYR A 592 16.11 0.70 -19.18
CA TYR A 592 16.29 0.03 -20.46
C TYR A 592 17.41 -1.02 -20.40
N GLU A 593 18.51 -0.75 -19.71
CA GLU A 593 19.62 -1.69 -19.56
C GLU A 593 19.16 -2.98 -18.84
N ASN A 594 18.43 -2.86 -17.72
CA ASN A 594 17.90 -4.01 -16.98
C ASN A 594 16.90 -4.85 -17.78
N ARG A 595 16.34 -4.29 -18.86
CA ARG A 595 15.41 -4.96 -19.77
C ARG A 595 16.09 -5.44 -21.06
N GLY A 596 17.41 -5.31 -21.19
CA GLY A 596 18.12 -5.62 -22.43
C GLY A 596 17.59 -4.81 -23.62
N TYR A 597 17.09 -3.58 -23.37
CA TYR A 597 16.48 -2.69 -24.36
C TYR A 597 15.24 -3.26 -25.07
N GLN A 598 14.61 -4.30 -24.50
CA GLN A 598 13.41 -4.94 -25.04
C GLN A 598 12.13 -4.28 -24.53
N ILE A 599 11.15 -4.16 -25.43
CA ILE A 599 9.76 -3.84 -25.10
C ILE A 599 8.82 -4.90 -25.66
N ILE A 600 7.72 -5.12 -24.94
CA ILE A 600 6.64 -6.05 -25.31
C ILE A 600 5.31 -5.35 -25.07
N MET A 601 4.54 -5.14 -26.13
CA MET A 601 3.21 -4.51 -26.05
C MET A 601 2.40 -4.85 -27.31
N SER A 602 1.15 -4.38 -27.38
CA SER A 602 0.35 -4.58 -28.60
C SER A 602 0.90 -3.76 -29.77
N LYS A 603 0.74 -4.27 -31.01
CA LYS A 603 1.20 -3.62 -32.24
C LYS A 603 0.73 -2.17 -32.33
N GLN A 604 -0.55 -1.93 -32.03
CA GLN A 604 -1.15 -0.59 -32.05
C GLN A 604 -0.47 0.37 -31.08
N ARG A 605 -0.21 -0.09 -29.85
CA ARG A 605 0.44 0.75 -28.84
C ARG A 605 1.89 1.01 -29.20
N MET A 606 2.61 0.00 -29.69
CA MET A 606 3.99 0.15 -30.13
C MET A 606 4.08 1.20 -31.25
N LEU A 607 3.23 1.08 -32.28
CA LEU A 607 3.15 2.06 -33.36
C LEU A 607 2.91 3.48 -32.84
N ASP A 608 1.95 3.65 -31.92
CA ASP A 608 1.63 4.93 -31.33
C ASP A 608 2.81 5.54 -30.55
N VAL A 609 3.53 4.72 -29.79
CA VAL A 609 4.70 5.14 -29.00
C VAL A 609 5.85 5.53 -29.92
N LEU A 610 6.19 4.71 -30.91
CA LEU A 610 7.30 4.98 -31.82
C LEU A 610 7.08 6.27 -32.62
N VAL A 611 5.88 6.45 -33.18
CA VAL A 611 5.53 7.68 -33.91
C VAL A 611 5.48 8.89 -32.97
N TRP A 612 5.00 8.72 -31.74
CA TRP A 612 5.01 9.80 -30.75
C TRP A 612 6.44 10.21 -30.36
N VAL A 613 7.37 9.27 -30.18
CA VAL A 613 8.79 9.57 -29.91
C VAL A 613 9.41 10.37 -31.06
N LEU A 614 9.23 9.90 -32.31
CA LEU A 614 9.75 10.59 -33.50
C LEU A 614 9.20 12.01 -33.61
N ALA A 615 7.88 12.19 -33.52
CA ALA A 615 7.23 13.48 -33.59
C ALA A 615 7.65 14.40 -32.43
N THR A 616 7.75 13.88 -31.21
CA THR A 616 8.14 14.65 -30.04
C THR A 616 9.58 15.12 -30.14
N CYS A 617 10.51 14.28 -30.64
CA CYS A 617 11.89 14.69 -30.88
C CYS A 617 11.97 15.85 -31.88
N ARG A 618 11.18 15.80 -32.97
CA ARG A 618 11.11 16.89 -33.96
C ARG A 618 10.55 18.18 -33.36
N ILE A 619 9.47 18.09 -32.59
CA ILE A 619 8.83 19.24 -31.92
C ILE A 619 9.78 19.87 -30.89
N ALA A 620 10.45 19.04 -30.09
CA ALA A 620 11.36 19.46 -29.04
C ALA A 620 12.78 19.78 -29.55
N GLN A 621 13.04 19.60 -30.85
CA GLN A 621 14.35 19.77 -31.49
C GLN A 621 15.45 18.88 -30.86
N ILE A 622 15.08 17.69 -30.39
CA ILE A 622 15.98 16.68 -29.85
C ILE A 622 16.67 15.97 -31.01
N ARG A 623 18.01 15.94 -30.99
CA ARG A 623 18.80 15.26 -32.03
C ARG A 623 18.79 13.75 -31.80
N MET A 624 18.44 13.02 -32.86
CA MET A 624 18.50 11.56 -32.92
C MET A 624 19.57 11.13 -33.92
N SER A 625 20.25 10.01 -33.67
CA SER A 625 21.15 9.41 -34.65
C SER A 625 20.33 8.94 -35.87
N SER A 626 20.92 9.03 -37.07
CA SER A 626 20.25 8.61 -38.31
C SER A 626 19.84 7.14 -38.25
N ASP A 627 20.67 6.30 -37.64
CA ASP A 627 20.43 4.87 -37.51
C ASP A 627 19.26 4.59 -36.58
N PHE A 628 19.17 5.30 -35.46
CA PHE A 628 18.05 5.13 -34.53
C PHE A 628 16.75 5.68 -35.11
N GLU A 629 16.77 6.86 -35.75
CA GLU A 629 15.60 7.42 -36.42
C GLU A 629 15.09 6.45 -37.49
N LYS A 630 15.99 5.93 -38.34
CA LYS A 630 15.66 4.91 -39.34
C LYS A 630 15.06 3.66 -38.70
N GLN A 631 15.62 3.18 -37.59
CA GLN A 631 15.11 2.00 -36.87
C GLN A 631 13.65 2.21 -36.44
N LEU A 632 13.35 3.34 -35.81
CA LEU A 632 11.99 3.65 -35.33
C LEU A 632 11.01 3.86 -36.49
N THR A 633 11.43 4.57 -37.54
CA THR A 633 10.60 4.81 -38.73
C THR A 633 10.29 3.51 -39.47
N ASP A 634 11.27 2.64 -39.67
CA ASP A 634 11.08 1.36 -40.38
C ASP A 634 10.13 0.45 -39.60
N LYS A 635 10.32 0.33 -38.27
CA LYS A 635 9.41 -0.47 -37.44
C LYS A 635 8.00 0.11 -37.38
N SER A 636 7.86 1.44 -37.35
CA SER A 636 6.54 2.09 -37.41
C SER A 636 5.81 1.79 -38.72
N LYS A 637 6.51 1.85 -39.86
CA LYS A 637 5.96 1.49 -41.18
C LYS A 637 5.51 0.04 -41.24
N GLU A 638 6.35 -0.86 -40.73
CA GLU A 638 6.05 -2.30 -40.63
C GLU A 638 4.77 -2.54 -39.84
N LEU A 639 4.72 -2.05 -38.59
CA LEU A 639 3.55 -2.20 -37.72
C LEU A 639 2.28 -1.61 -38.34
N TYR A 640 2.37 -0.42 -38.94
CA TYR A 640 1.23 0.22 -39.61
C TYR A 640 0.67 -0.64 -40.73
N LYS A 641 1.54 -1.23 -41.56
CA LYS A 641 1.16 -2.14 -42.64
C LYS A 641 0.57 -3.43 -42.09
N GLU A 642 1.16 -4.02 -41.06
CA GLU A 642 0.68 -5.25 -40.44
C GLU A 642 -0.68 -5.10 -39.77
N ILE A 643 -0.95 -3.96 -39.14
CA ILE A 643 -2.26 -3.65 -38.56
C ILE A 643 -3.33 -3.52 -39.65
N GLY A 644 -2.95 -3.14 -40.87
CA GLY A 644 -3.84 -3.13 -42.05
C GLY A 644 -4.56 -1.80 -42.29
N TYR A 645 -3.96 -0.67 -41.89
CA TYR A 645 -4.52 0.65 -42.23
C TYR A 645 -4.59 0.85 -43.75
N SER A 646 -5.73 1.36 -44.22
CA SER A 646 -6.02 1.51 -45.66
C SER A 646 -5.43 2.77 -46.30
N ILE A 647 -5.07 3.77 -45.50
CA ILE A 647 -4.46 5.01 -45.98
C ILE A 647 -2.94 4.79 -46.07
N PRO A 648 -2.23 5.32 -47.08
CA PRO A 648 -0.77 5.19 -47.14
C PRO A 648 -0.08 5.77 -45.90
N TYR A 649 0.94 5.07 -45.41
CA TYR A 649 1.68 5.51 -44.23
C TYR A 649 2.37 6.85 -44.46
N ASP A 650 2.00 7.83 -43.63
CA ASP A 650 2.70 9.09 -43.46
C ASP A 650 2.81 9.33 -41.94
N GLU A 651 4.04 9.42 -41.44
CA GLU A 651 4.31 9.54 -40.01
C GLU A 651 3.65 10.78 -39.40
N LYS A 652 3.66 11.91 -40.11
CA LYS A 652 3.09 13.18 -39.64
C LYS A 652 1.56 13.11 -39.60
N LYS A 653 0.93 12.61 -40.67
CA LYS A 653 -0.53 12.43 -40.70
C LYS A 653 -0.98 11.43 -39.63
N TYR A 654 -0.23 10.35 -39.43
CA TYR A 654 -0.53 9.39 -38.37
C TYR A 654 -0.43 10.03 -36.99
N TYR A 655 0.65 10.77 -36.70
CA TYR A 655 0.79 11.53 -35.46
C TYR A 655 -0.36 12.49 -35.24
N GLN A 656 -0.72 13.28 -36.25
CA GLN A 656 -1.84 14.21 -36.18
C GLN A 656 -3.18 13.51 -35.92
N SER A 657 -3.37 12.29 -36.44
CA SER A 657 -4.58 11.50 -36.17
C SER A 657 -4.72 11.10 -34.71
N MET A 658 -3.58 10.86 -34.03
CA MET A 658 -3.58 10.57 -32.59
C MET A 658 -4.10 11.74 -31.77
N LEU A 659 -3.84 12.98 -32.19
CA LEU A 659 -4.28 14.20 -31.52
C LEU A 659 -5.81 14.37 -31.53
N LEU A 660 -6.51 13.67 -32.43
CA LEU A 660 -7.96 13.77 -32.56
C LEU A 660 -8.73 12.70 -31.77
N ARG A 661 -8.03 11.77 -31.12
CA ARG A 661 -8.66 10.59 -30.49
C ARG A 661 -9.56 10.90 -29.28
N SER A 662 -9.53 12.12 -28.77
CA SER A 662 -10.41 12.58 -27.67
C SER A 662 -11.64 13.36 -28.14
N ASP A 663 -11.77 13.58 -29.45
CA ASP A 663 -12.89 14.29 -30.07
C ASP A 663 -14.06 13.32 -30.31
N ASP A 664 -15.29 13.85 -30.29
CA ASP A 664 -16.48 13.08 -30.63
C ASP A 664 -16.67 13.01 -32.16
N ILE A 665 -17.13 11.86 -32.67
CA ILE A 665 -17.19 11.56 -34.12
C ILE A 665 -18.46 12.17 -34.80
N ILE A 666 -19.51 12.56 -34.07
CA ILE A 666 -20.84 12.90 -34.62
C ILE A 666 -21.01 14.43 -34.84
N PRO A 667 -21.75 14.90 -35.88
CA PRO A 667 -21.63 16.27 -36.38
C PRO A 667 -22.37 17.34 -35.57
N LYS A 668 -21.74 18.52 -35.61
CA LYS A 668 -22.03 19.78 -34.96
C LYS A 668 -23.44 20.31 -35.21
N VAL A 669 -24.27 20.28 -34.16
CA VAL A 669 -25.21 21.38 -33.92
C VAL A 669 -24.95 21.86 -32.50
N GLU A 670 -24.29 23.01 -32.36
CA GLU A 670 -23.89 23.58 -31.05
C GLU A 670 -25.11 24.12 -30.28
N LYS A 671 -25.96 23.24 -29.75
CA LYS A 671 -27.13 23.64 -28.96
C LYS A 671 -26.87 23.57 -27.46
N SER A 672 -26.18 22.53 -26.99
CA SER A 672 -25.95 22.30 -25.57
C SER A 672 -24.52 22.60 -25.13
N LEU A 673 -24.30 22.70 -23.81
CA LEU A 673 -22.96 22.80 -23.24
C LEU A 673 -22.09 21.57 -23.56
N TRP A 674 -22.72 20.39 -23.66
CA TRP A 674 -22.06 19.14 -24.03
C TRP A 674 -21.50 19.23 -25.45
N ASP A 675 -22.32 19.67 -26.41
CA ASP A 675 -21.88 19.80 -27.81
C ASP A 675 -20.68 20.76 -27.94
N LYS A 676 -20.68 21.85 -27.17
CA LYS A 676 -19.59 22.85 -27.16
C LYS A 676 -18.28 22.33 -26.57
N THR A 677 -18.31 21.26 -25.78
CA THR A 677 -17.11 20.64 -25.19
C THR A 677 -16.65 19.37 -25.89
N SER A 678 -17.31 19.01 -26.99
CA SER A 678 -17.07 17.77 -27.73
C SER A 678 -15.67 17.69 -28.37
N LEU A 679 -15.08 18.82 -28.75
CA LEU A 679 -13.77 18.87 -29.42
C LEU A 679 -12.67 19.41 -28.51
N CYS A 680 -11.45 18.87 -28.62
CA CYS A 680 -10.26 19.40 -27.97
C CYS A 680 -9.80 20.69 -28.68
N LEU A 681 -9.71 21.79 -27.93
CA LEU A 681 -9.36 23.12 -28.46
C LEU A 681 -7.85 23.42 -28.42
N ASP A 682 -7.01 22.43 -28.17
CA ASP A 682 -5.57 22.62 -28.28
C ASP A 682 -5.17 22.93 -29.73
N ASP A 683 -4.23 23.87 -29.91
CA ASP A 683 -3.84 24.37 -31.24
C ASP A 683 -3.45 23.25 -32.21
N GLN A 684 -2.78 22.20 -31.72
CA GLN A 684 -2.37 21.08 -32.58
C GLN A 684 -3.57 20.22 -33.00
N CYS A 685 -4.57 20.06 -32.12
CA CYS A 685 -5.83 19.38 -32.45
C CYS A 685 -6.64 20.20 -33.46
N VAL A 686 -6.66 21.53 -33.30
CA VAL A 686 -7.33 22.44 -34.25
C VAL A 686 -6.72 22.35 -35.63
N GLU A 687 -5.39 22.34 -35.72
CA GLU A 687 -4.68 22.22 -36.99
C GLU A 687 -4.86 20.84 -37.63
N ALA A 688 -4.74 19.77 -36.83
CA ALA A 688 -4.91 18.39 -37.31
C ALA A 688 -6.28 18.14 -37.95
N ARG A 689 -7.35 18.78 -37.47
CA ARG A 689 -8.72 18.67 -38.02
C ARG A 689 -8.89 19.25 -39.43
N LYS A 690 -7.92 20.02 -39.94
CA LYS A 690 -8.02 20.59 -41.31
C LYS A 690 -7.69 19.57 -42.40
N GLU A 691 -7.01 18.49 -42.05
CA GLU A 691 -6.55 17.47 -42.99
C GLU A 691 -7.52 16.28 -43.03
N GLN A 692 -8.06 15.97 -44.20
CA GLN A 692 -9.11 14.96 -44.33
C GLN A 692 -8.60 13.54 -44.06
N ASP A 693 -7.37 13.23 -44.46
CA ASP A 693 -6.79 11.91 -44.20
C ASP A 693 -6.55 11.69 -42.70
N VAL A 694 -6.22 12.75 -41.97
CA VAL A 694 -6.01 12.72 -40.51
C VAL A 694 -7.30 12.37 -39.78
N GLU A 695 -8.42 13.01 -40.17
CA GLU A 695 -9.74 12.69 -39.63
C GLU A 695 -10.13 11.24 -39.93
N LYS A 696 -9.98 10.80 -41.20
CA LYS A 696 -10.25 9.42 -41.61
C LYS A 696 -9.42 8.39 -40.82
N LEU A 697 -8.13 8.64 -40.61
CA LEU A 697 -7.25 7.78 -39.81
C LEU A 697 -7.76 7.63 -38.37
N CYS A 698 -8.16 8.74 -37.74
CA CYS A 698 -8.73 8.73 -36.41
C CYS A 698 -10.05 7.93 -36.39
N THR A 699 -10.94 8.17 -37.35
CA THR A 699 -12.19 7.42 -37.49
C THR A 699 -11.93 5.91 -37.64
N ILE A 700 -11.00 5.50 -38.50
CA ILE A 700 -10.63 4.10 -38.69
C ILE A 700 -10.13 3.48 -37.37
N TYR A 701 -9.24 4.16 -36.65
CA TYR A 701 -8.77 3.69 -35.34
C TYR A 701 -9.93 3.51 -34.32
N LEU A 702 -10.92 4.40 -34.36
CA LEU A 702 -12.04 4.38 -33.42
C LEU A 702 -13.16 3.39 -33.79
N SER A 703 -13.35 3.06 -35.07
CA SER A 703 -14.52 2.30 -35.52
C SER A 703 -14.21 0.97 -36.21
N ASN A 704 -12.99 0.74 -36.70
CA ASN A 704 -12.68 -0.47 -37.45
C ASN A 704 -12.26 -1.63 -36.53
N LYS A 705 -13.06 -2.71 -36.56
CA LYS A 705 -12.86 -3.92 -35.76
C LYS A 705 -11.58 -4.69 -36.14
N ASP A 706 -11.23 -4.76 -37.42
CA ASP A 706 -10.07 -5.53 -37.87
C ASP A 706 -8.78 -4.83 -37.43
N ILE A 707 -8.74 -3.49 -37.55
CA ILE A 707 -7.68 -2.65 -36.98
C ILE A 707 -7.58 -2.87 -35.46
N TRP A 708 -8.71 -2.97 -34.76
CA TRP A 708 -8.71 -3.27 -33.33
C TRP A 708 -8.13 -4.66 -33.02
N ASN A 709 -8.51 -5.70 -33.78
CA ASN A 709 -8.04 -7.07 -33.57
C ASN A 709 -6.54 -7.18 -33.84
N GLU A 710 -6.09 -6.79 -35.03
CA GLU A 710 -4.69 -6.85 -35.45
C GLU A 710 -3.81 -5.92 -34.61
N GLY A 711 -4.33 -4.74 -34.27
CA GLY A 711 -3.68 -3.81 -33.36
C GLY A 711 -3.46 -4.35 -31.95
N ASN A 712 -4.29 -5.29 -31.49
CA ASN A 712 -4.17 -5.93 -30.17
C ASN A 712 -3.25 -7.16 -30.16
N VAL A 713 -2.77 -7.61 -31.32
CA VAL A 713 -1.73 -8.64 -31.40
C VAL A 713 -0.47 -8.12 -30.71
N VAL A 714 0.20 -8.99 -29.94
CA VAL A 714 1.43 -8.64 -29.20
C VAL A 714 2.62 -8.72 -30.14
N ASP A 715 3.54 -7.78 -30.01
CA ASP A 715 4.84 -7.79 -30.70
C ASP A 715 5.97 -7.42 -29.73
N MET A 716 7.21 -7.74 -30.13
CA MET A 716 8.44 -7.45 -29.39
C MET A 716 9.39 -6.61 -30.24
N PHE A 717 10.02 -5.62 -29.62
CA PHE A 717 11.00 -4.76 -30.29
C PHE A 717 12.22 -4.51 -29.39
N ILE A 718 13.40 -4.45 -30.00
CA ILE A 718 14.66 -4.14 -29.34
C ILE A 718 15.11 -2.76 -29.80
N TYR A 719 15.12 -1.80 -28.88
CA TYR A 719 15.60 -0.46 -29.17
C TYR A 719 17.11 -0.45 -29.40
N HIS A 720 17.57 0.47 -30.25
CA HIS A 720 18.95 0.95 -30.18
C HIS A 720 19.21 1.59 -28.81
N LYS A 721 20.46 1.54 -28.32
CA LYS A 721 20.83 2.03 -26.98
C LYS A 721 20.58 3.52 -26.77
N ASP A 722 20.49 4.28 -27.85
CA ASP A 722 20.17 5.72 -27.82
C ASP A 722 18.82 6.03 -27.16
N ILE A 723 17.90 5.06 -27.07
CA ILE A 723 16.59 5.25 -26.43
C ILE A 723 16.70 5.85 -25.03
N SER A 724 17.70 5.45 -24.23
CA SER A 724 17.88 5.96 -22.88
C SER A 724 18.11 7.47 -22.87
N SER A 725 18.99 7.97 -23.76
CA SER A 725 19.28 9.41 -23.86
C SER A 725 18.12 10.18 -24.50
N ILE A 726 17.45 9.61 -25.49
CA ILE A 726 16.28 10.24 -26.12
C ILE A 726 15.14 10.40 -25.12
N VAL A 727 14.82 9.37 -24.35
CA VAL A 727 13.76 9.42 -23.34
C VAL A 727 14.09 10.40 -22.22
N GLU A 728 15.35 10.47 -21.78
CA GLU A 728 15.79 11.47 -20.80
C GLU A 728 15.58 12.91 -21.31
N GLN A 729 15.92 13.17 -22.58
CA GLN A 729 15.68 14.49 -23.19
C GLN A 729 14.18 14.81 -23.34
N ILE A 730 13.35 13.81 -23.67
CA ILE A 730 11.90 13.96 -23.71
C ILE A 730 11.33 14.24 -22.30
N GLN A 731 11.83 13.54 -21.26
CA GLN A 731 11.45 13.82 -19.87
C GLN A 731 11.73 15.30 -19.51
N ASN A 732 12.93 15.80 -19.81
CA ASN A 732 13.29 17.20 -19.59
C ASN A 732 12.35 18.18 -20.31
N TYR A 733 12.04 17.92 -21.58
CA TYR A 733 11.09 18.71 -22.36
C TYR A 733 9.69 18.71 -21.74
N MET A 734 9.20 17.55 -21.30
CA MET A 734 7.89 17.41 -20.67
C MET A 734 7.81 18.09 -19.31
N MET A 735 8.88 18.01 -18.50
CA MET A 735 8.96 18.74 -17.23
C MET A 735 8.86 20.26 -17.46
N ALA A 736 9.51 20.78 -18.50
CA ALA A 736 9.40 22.19 -18.86
C ALA A 736 7.95 22.59 -19.22
N ILE A 737 7.20 21.72 -19.92
CA ILE A 737 5.77 21.93 -20.20
C ILE A 737 4.96 21.96 -18.89
N ILE A 738 5.19 21.01 -17.98
CA ILE A 738 4.48 20.92 -16.70
C ILE A 738 4.72 22.17 -15.85
N VAL A 739 5.97 22.62 -15.76
CA VAL A 739 6.34 23.85 -15.06
C VAL A 739 5.67 25.07 -15.71
N LYS A 740 5.75 25.21 -17.03
CA LYS A 740 5.13 26.32 -17.77
C LYS A 740 3.61 26.36 -17.56
N LYS A 741 2.95 25.21 -17.58
CA LYS A 741 1.49 25.09 -17.35
C LYS A 741 1.12 25.15 -15.87
N LYS A 742 2.07 25.18 -14.94
CA LYS A 742 1.87 25.17 -13.48
C LYS A 742 1.01 24.00 -13.02
N ILE A 743 1.25 22.83 -13.62
CA ILE A 743 0.63 21.58 -13.23
C ILE A 743 1.46 20.98 -12.10
N ALA A 744 0.80 20.52 -11.05
CA ALA A 744 1.48 19.89 -9.92
C ALA A 744 1.56 18.36 -10.09
N ILE A 745 2.52 17.74 -9.41
CA ILE A 745 2.62 16.27 -9.31
C ILE A 745 2.30 15.85 -7.87
N GLU A 746 1.41 14.89 -7.74
CA GLU A 746 1.09 14.23 -6.47
C GLU A 746 1.98 12.98 -6.35
N SER A 747 2.98 13.03 -5.46
CA SER A 747 3.91 11.92 -5.27
C SER A 747 3.53 11.09 -4.06
N ASN A 748 3.56 9.76 -4.21
CA ASN A 748 3.12 8.79 -3.21
C ASN A 748 4.29 7.84 -2.86
N PRO A 749 5.23 8.19 -1.98
CA PRO A 749 6.53 7.51 -1.91
C PRO A 749 6.47 5.99 -1.68
N SER A 750 5.72 5.51 -0.66
CA SER A 750 5.57 4.06 -0.44
C SER A 750 4.88 3.34 -1.61
N SER A 751 3.87 3.96 -2.23
CA SER A 751 3.14 3.41 -3.38
C SER A 751 4.04 3.31 -4.61
N ASN A 752 4.73 4.41 -4.93
CA ASN A 752 5.65 4.53 -6.05
C ASN A 752 6.79 3.49 -5.98
N VAL A 753 7.38 3.28 -4.80
CA VAL A 753 8.42 2.24 -4.60
C VAL A 753 7.87 0.83 -4.74
N LYS A 754 6.57 0.61 -4.47
CA LYS A 754 5.93 -0.71 -4.56
C LYS A 754 5.37 -1.03 -5.95
N ILE A 755 4.97 -0.03 -6.71
CA ILE A 755 4.30 -0.20 -8.01
C ILE A 755 5.26 0.09 -9.16
N GLY A 756 6.01 1.19 -9.09
CA GLY A 756 6.87 1.66 -10.17
C GLY A 756 8.28 1.07 -10.15
N PRO A 757 9.06 1.28 -11.23
CA PRO A 757 10.45 0.84 -11.35
C PRO A 757 11.39 1.76 -10.56
N ILE A 758 11.23 1.82 -9.24
CA ILE A 758 12.02 2.66 -8.33
C ILE A 758 12.72 1.77 -7.29
N ASP A 759 14.05 1.79 -7.26
CA ASP A 759 14.85 0.90 -6.40
C ASP A 759 14.61 1.09 -4.90
N GLY A 760 14.22 2.31 -4.48
CA GLY A 760 13.92 2.63 -3.09
C GLY A 760 13.70 4.12 -2.86
N TYR A 761 13.54 4.52 -1.60
CA TYR A 761 13.28 5.92 -1.25
C TYR A 761 14.43 6.86 -1.64
N ASN A 762 15.68 6.36 -1.65
CA ASN A 762 16.87 7.16 -2.02
C ASN A 762 16.89 7.56 -3.50
N SER A 763 16.26 6.76 -4.36
CA SER A 763 16.12 7.05 -5.80
C SER A 763 14.75 7.65 -6.15
N HIS A 764 13.99 8.11 -5.16
CA HIS A 764 12.62 8.55 -5.37
C HIS A 764 12.53 9.79 -6.29
N PRO A 765 11.69 9.78 -7.35
CA PRO A 765 11.52 10.86 -8.33
C PRO A 765 11.26 12.27 -7.78
N CYS A 766 10.69 12.38 -6.58
CA CYS A 766 10.34 13.66 -5.98
C CYS A 766 11.52 14.64 -5.86
N PHE A 767 12.75 14.14 -5.65
CA PHE A 767 13.95 14.98 -5.58
C PHE A 767 14.23 15.61 -6.94
N TYR A 768 14.12 14.80 -8.00
CA TYR A 768 14.31 15.23 -9.37
C TYR A 768 13.24 16.25 -9.80
N PHE A 769 11.98 15.99 -9.46
CA PHE A 769 10.88 16.93 -9.72
C PHE A 769 11.13 18.30 -9.07
N LEU A 770 11.49 18.33 -7.79
CA LEU A 770 11.78 19.58 -7.08
C LEU A 770 12.96 20.35 -7.66
N SER A 771 14.03 19.65 -8.04
CA SER A 771 15.23 20.24 -8.63
C SER A 771 14.95 20.89 -9.99
N ASN A 772 13.99 20.35 -10.74
CA ASN A 772 13.53 20.88 -12.04
C ASN A 772 12.36 21.88 -11.91
N GLY A 773 12.08 22.38 -10.70
CA GLY A 773 11.07 23.43 -10.48
C GLY A 773 9.62 22.93 -10.50
N ILE A 774 9.37 21.62 -10.57
CA ILE A 774 8.01 21.08 -10.50
C ILE A 774 7.46 21.26 -9.09
N ASN A 775 6.21 21.70 -9.02
CA ASN A 775 5.45 21.72 -7.79
C ASN A 775 4.99 20.30 -7.44
N VAL A 776 5.71 19.62 -6.55
CA VAL A 776 5.39 18.25 -6.10
C VAL A 776 4.97 18.22 -4.63
N SER A 777 3.98 17.39 -4.31
CA SER A 777 3.50 17.08 -2.95
C SER A 777 3.85 15.64 -2.56
N VAL A 778 3.91 15.36 -1.25
CA VAL A 778 4.06 14.00 -0.69
C VAL A 778 2.74 13.60 -0.03
N ASN A 779 2.25 12.41 -0.35
CA ASN A 779 0.92 11.93 0.02
C ASN A 779 0.92 10.41 0.34
N THR A 780 -0.20 9.89 0.87
CA THR A 780 -0.26 8.51 1.39
C THR A 780 -0.89 7.47 0.47
N ASP A 781 -1.69 7.90 -0.51
CA ASP A 781 -2.38 7.02 -1.46
C ASP A 781 -3.28 5.98 -0.77
N ASP A 782 -3.00 4.68 -0.91
CA ASP A 782 -3.65 3.59 -0.18
C ASP A 782 -2.92 3.28 1.14
N LYS A 783 -2.96 4.25 2.08
CA LYS A 783 -2.27 4.21 3.37
C LYS A 783 -2.32 2.86 4.11
N GLY A 784 -3.46 2.19 4.09
CA GLY A 784 -3.69 0.89 4.73
C GLY A 784 -3.02 -0.29 4.03
N ILE A 785 -2.94 -0.27 2.71
CA ILE A 785 -2.28 -1.30 1.90
C ILE A 785 -0.76 -1.19 2.03
N PHE A 786 -0.24 0.04 2.05
CA PHE A 786 1.18 0.31 2.22
C PHE A 786 1.62 0.40 3.68
N ALA A 787 0.70 0.26 4.64
CA ALA A 787 0.92 0.38 6.08
C ALA A 787 1.79 1.59 6.44
N THR A 788 1.32 2.80 6.13
CA THR A 788 2.06 4.05 6.30
C THR A 788 1.21 5.14 6.96
N SER A 789 1.74 6.35 7.09
CA SER A 789 1.03 7.56 7.50
C SER A 789 1.65 8.77 6.83
N LEU A 790 0.92 9.89 6.74
CA LEU A 790 1.46 11.08 6.06
C LEU A 790 2.76 11.59 6.72
N PRO A 791 2.86 11.71 8.06
CA PRO A 791 4.15 12.03 8.70
C PRO A 791 5.26 11.05 8.32
N ASN A 792 4.95 9.75 8.26
CA ASN A 792 5.92 8.72 7.89
C ASN A 792 6.39 8.85 6.43
N GLU A 793 5.52 9.17 5.48
CA GLU A 793 5.92 9.43 4.08
C GLU A 793 6.92 10.60 3.98
N TYR A 794 6.66 11.71 4.67
CA TYR A 794 7.60 12.83 4.75
C TYR A 794 8.92 12.41 5.44
N SER A 795 8.85 11.68 6.54
CA SER A 795 10.04 11.21 7.27
C SER A 795 10.90 10.25 6.45
N LEU A 796 10.30 9.37 5.65
CA LEU A 796 11.01 8.47 4.73
C LEU A 796 11.76 9.26 3.65
N ILE A 797 11.12 10.27 3.06
CA ILE A 797 11.77 11.18 2.09
C ILE A 797 12.89 11.99 2.76
N ALA A 798 12.68 12.49 3.97
CA ALA A 798 13.71 13.22 4.72
C ALA A 798 14.93 12.35 5.01
N ASN A 799 14.69 11.11 5.46
CA ASN A 799 15.75 10.16 5.77
C ASN A 799 16.50 9.75 4.50
N ALA A 800 15.80 9.50 3.39
CA ALA A 800 16.39 9.21 2.10
C ALA A 800 17.25 10.36 1.57
N TYR A 801 16.80 11.61 1.75
CA TYR A 801 17.59 12.78 1.40
C TYR A 801 18.89 12.87 2.22
N CYS A 802 18.84 12.55 3.52
CA CYS A 802 20.05 12.48 4.34
C CYS A 802 21.01 11.35 3.90
N GLN A 803 20.46 10.19 3.52
CA GLN A 803 21.27 9.08 3.00
C GLN A 803 21.95 9.40 1.67
N ASN A 804 21.40 10.35 0.90
CA ASN A 804 22.02 10.90 -0.31
C ASN A 804 23.13 11.93 -0.01
N GLY A 805 23.56 12.06 1.25
CA GLY A 805 24.69 12.91 1.65
C GLY A 805 24.32 14.31 2.16
N HIS A 806 23.02 14.62 2.27
CA HIS A 806 22.56 15.91 2.80
C HIS A 806 22.46 15.90 4.33
N THR A 807 22.56 17.08 4.93
CA THR A 807 22.36 17.28 6.36
C THR A 807 20.88 17.22 6.73
N VAL A 808 20.59 16.92 8.00
CA VAL A 808 19.22 16.95 8.54
C VAL A 808 18.58 18.35 8.40
N THR A 809 19.37 19.42 8.49
CA THR A 809 18.87 20.78 8.30
C THR A 809 18.38 21.00 6.86
N GLU A 810 19.13 20.54 5.85
CA GLU A 810 18.71 20.60 4.45
C GLU A 810 17.48 19.73 4.20
N ALA A 811 17.41 18.54 4.80
CA ALA A 811 16.22 17.71 4.75
C ALA A 811 15.00 18.41 5.35
N ALA A 812 15.13 19.09 6.50
CA ALA A 812 14.03 19.86 7.09
C ALA A 812 13.52 20.97 6.16
N LEU A 813 14.42 21.68 5.48
CA LEU A 813 14.07 22.70 4.47
C LEU A 813 13.34 22.09 3.28
N LEU A 814 13.81 20.94 2.76
CA LEU A 814 13.15 20.19 1.69
C LEU A 814 11.72 19.80 2.08
N ILE A 815 11.55 19.23 3.28
CA ILE A 815 10.25 18.83 3.80
C ILE A 815 9.33 20.05 3.99
N GLY A 816 9.87 21.17 4.47
CA GLY A 816 9.12 22.43 4.56
C GLY A 816 8.60 22.91 3.19
N ARG A 817 9.42 22.78 2.14
CA ARG A 817 9.01 23.08 0.75
C ARG A 817 7.93 22.13 0.25
N LEU A 818 8.09 20.82 0.43
CA LEU A 818 7.11 19.80 0.04
C LEU A 818 5.75 19.98 0.73
N LYS A 819 5.77 20.26 2.05
CA LYS A 819 4.58 20.60 2.83
C LYS A 819 3.89 21.85 2.28
N THR A 820 4.66 22.91 2.03
CA THR A 820 4.13 24.16 1.46
C THR A 820 3.51 23.93 0.08
N ASN A 821 4.14 23.12 -0.75
CA ASN A 821 3.62 22.70 -2.04
C ASN A 821 2.27 21.97 -1.90
N ALA A 822 2.16 20.99 -1.02
CA ALA A 822 0.91 20.27 -0.76
C ALA A 822 -0.24 21.22 -0.38
N HIS A 823 0.00 22.17 0.54
CA HIS A 823 -1.00 23.19 0.89
C HIS A 823 -1.41 24.09 -0.28
N LYS A 824 -0.48 24.45 -1.17
CA LYS A 824 -0.76 25.27 -2.37
C LYS A 824 -1.54 24.49 -3.42
N GLN A 825 -1.33 23.17 -3.50
CA GLN A 825 -1.96 22.27 -4.46
C GLN A 825 -3.38 21.84 -4.07
N ARG A 826 -3.70 21.91 -2.77
CA ARG A 826 -5.00 21.50 -2.27
C ARG A 826 -6.13 22.26 -2.98
N PHE A 827 -7.15 21.53 -3.41
CA PHE A 827 -8.31 22.15 -4.04
C PHE A 827 -9.15 22.85 -2.99
N LYS A 828 -9.57 24.07 -3.33
CA LYS A 828 -10.45 24.90 -2.51
C LYS A 828 -11.79 25.03 -3.23
N VAL A 829 -12.84 25.21 -2.44
CA VAL A 829 -14.20 25.44 -2.93
C VAL A 829 -14.38 26.88 -3.34
#